data_AF-A0A6I9MVH1-F1
#
_entry.id   AF-A0A6I9MVH1-F1
#
_cell.length_a   1.000
_cell.length_b   1.000
_cell.length_c   1.000
_cell.angle_alpha   90.00
_cell.angle_beta   90.00
_cell.angle_gamma   90.00
#
_symmetry.space_group_name_H-M   'P 1'
#
loop_
_entity.id
_entity.type
_entity.pdbx_description
1 polymer ?
#
loop_
_entity_poly.entity_id
_entity_poly.type
_entity_poly.pdbx_seq_one_letter_code
_entity_poly.pdbx_strand_id
1 'polypeptide(L)'
;MATFVCRVQFLDDTDPFNSTNFPEPTRPPLYTFSEDIPLINQLAGIHRLLRAPHKLDDCTLQLSHNGTYLDLESSLAEQKDELEGFHQDDTGSRGKKHSVVLRTQLTVRVHACIELEEESPVINWSLELGTRLDSRLYALWNRTAGDCLLDSVLQATWGIYDKDSVLRKTLHDCLHDCSHWFYTRWKEWESWYSQSFGLHFSLREEQWQEDWAFILSLASQPGASLEQTHIFVLAHILRRPIIVYGVKYYKSFRGETLGYTRFQGYLPNGIHAVEGMLAAASIGAIWSSTSVDFGVNGVLDRFSQIQPKLIFSVAAVVYNGKTHDHMEKLTSVVKGLPDLKKVVVVPYARSKHEIDLSKIPNSVFIDDFLASGRGGEAEHFPQLEFEQLPFNHPLFIMYSSGTTGAPKCMVHSAGGTLIQHLKEHILHGNMTSSDVIIYYTTTGWMMWNWLMSALAVGASVVLYDGSPLIPTPNVLWDLTDQLGITIFGTGAKWLSVLQERNLKPAETHNLQSLHTILSTGSPLKPQSYDYVYRCIKSNVLLGSISGGTDIVSCFMGQNPTVPVYRGEIQTRNLGIAVEAWSPDGKPVWGESGELVCLKPIPCQPTHFWNDENRSKYHKAYFSTYPGVWAHGDYCKINPKTGGIVMLGRSDGTLNPNGVRFGSSEIYNIVEVFEEVTDSLCVPQYNNDGEERVILFLKMASGKPFCPELVGKIKGAIRKALSARHVPALMLETRDIPYTISGKKVEVAVKQVIAGREVAQRGAFSNPDSLDLFRNLPELQNF
;
A
#
# COMPACT_ATOMS: atom_id res chain seq x y z
N MET A 1 -34.78 -35.66 52.31
CA MET A 1 -33.78 -35.24 51.31
C MET A 1 -34.30 -33.95 50.71
N ALA A 2 -33.48 -32.91 50.73
CA ALA A 2 -33.85 -31.65 50.10
C ALA A 2 -33.90 -31.86 48.57
N THR A 3 -34.87 -31.25 47.90
CA THR A 3 -35.09 -31.45 46.47
C THR A 3 -35.26 -30.12 45.76
N PHE A 4 -34.54 -29.95 44.66
CA PHE A 4 -34.55 -28.76 43.83
C PHE A 4 -35.29 -29.03 42.51
N VAL A 5 -36.43 -28.36 42.31
CA VAL A 5 -37.28 -28.55 41.13
C VAL A 5 -37.07 -27.40 40.16
N CYS A 6 -36.56 -27.69 38.97
CA CYS A 6 -36.35 -26.66 37.94
C CYS A 6 -36.65 -27.18 36.54
N ARG A 7 -36.69 -26.25 35.58
CA ARG A 7 -36.81 -26.58 34.17
C ARG A 7 -35.48 -27.08 33.64
N VAL A 8 -35.52 -28.11 32.79
CA VAL A 8 -34.34 -28.60 32.08
C VAL A 8 -34.53 -28.51 30.58
N GLN A 9 -33.45 -28.25 29.85
CA GLN A 9 -33.41 -28.26 28.38
C GLN A 9 -32.05 -28.73 27.90
N PHE A 10 -31.88 -29.00 26.60
CA PHE A 10 -30.55 -29.22 26.01
C PHE A 10 -30.34 -28.24 24.87
N LEU A 11 -29.09 -27.96 24.54
CA LEU A 11 -28.70 -27.29 23.31
C LEU A 11 -27.82 -28.25 22.52
N ASP A 12 -28.17 -28.49 21.26
CA ASP A 12 -27.37 -29.34 20.37
C ASP A 12 -26.11 -28.57 19.95
N ASP A 13 -25.01 -28.88 20.61
CA ASP A 13 -23.72 -28.24 20.43
C ASP A 13 -22.64 -29.23 19.96
N THR A 14 -23.09 -30.27 19.24
CA THR A 14 -22.22 -31.28 18.61
C THR A 14 -21.28 -30.71 17.54
N ASP A 15 -21.55 -29.49 17.04
CA ASP A 15 -20.61 -28.65 16.29
C ASP A 15 -20.41 -27.29 17.01
N PRO A 16 -19.26 -27.06 17.67
CA PRO A 16 -19.03 -25.86 18.46
C PRO A 16 -18.89 -24.58 17.60
N PHE A 17 -18.72 -24.69 16.28
CA PHE A 17 -18.63 -23.54 15.37
C PHE A 17 -19.95 -23.21 14.69
N ASN A 18 -20.96 -24.08 14.80
CA ASN A 18 -22.30 -23.88 14.25
C ASN A 18 -23.33 -23.55 15.35
N SER A 19 -22.86 -23.01 16.46
CA SER A 19 -23.66 -22.69 17.65
C SER A 19 -24.06 -21.21 17.68
N THR A 20 -24.75 -20.72 16.65
CA THR A 20 -25.37 -19.39 16.68
C THR A 20 -26.86 -19.48 16.39
N ASN A 21 -27.64 -19.59 17.48
CA ASN A 21 -29.10 -19.57 17.58
C ASN A 21 -29.83 -20.92 17.44
N PHE A 22 -30.10 -21.57 18.57
CA PHE A 22 -31.24 -22.47 18.70
C PHE A 22 -32.35 -21.80 19.53
N PRO A 23 -33.62 -21.87 19.10
CA PRO A 23 -34.74 -21.35 19.88
C PRO A 23 -34.98 -22.18 21.14
N GLU A 24 -35.19 -21.53 22.28
CA GLU A 24 -35.65 -22.16 23.54
C GLU A 24 -36.85 -23.10 23.24
N PRO A 25 -36.85 -24.35 23.71
CA PRO A 25 -37.98 -25.25 23.50
C PRO A 25 -39.25 -24.64 24.11
N THR A 26 -40.35 -24.69 23.37
CA THR A 26 -41.58 -23.93 23.67
C THR A 26 -42.18 -24.27 25.05
N ARG A 27 -41.84 -25.44 25.63
CA ARG A 27 -42.15 -25.86 27.01
C ARG A 27 -41.06 -26.79 27.58
N PRO A 28 -40.05 -26.28 28.31
CA PRO A 28 -39.05 -27.12 28.95
C PRO A 28 -39.67 -27.97 30.08
N PRO A 29 -39.41 -29.29 30.16
CA PRO A 29 -39.92 -30.15 31.24
C PRO A 29 -39.30 -29.81 32.60
N LEU A 30 -40.00 -30.14 33.68
CA LEU A 30 -39.47 -30.03 35.04
C LEU A 30 -38.68 -31.30 35.41
N TYR A 31 -37.55 -31.12 36.07
CA TYR A 31 -36.77 -32.18 36.70
C TYR A 31 -36.59 -31.88 38.18
N THR A 32 -36.63 -32.91 39.01
CA THR A 32 -36.43 -32.80 40.46
C THR A 32 -35.07 -33.38 40.81
N PHE A 33 -34.11 -32.51 41.09
CA PHE A 33 -32.80 -32.91 41.59
C PHE A 33 -32.90 -33.23 43.09
N SER A 34 -32.18 -34.25 43.53
CA SER A 34 -31.86 -34.44 44.94
C SER A 34 -30.66 -33.56 45.27
N GLU A 35 -30.82 -32.63 46.21
CA GLU A 35 -29.78 -31.62 46.50
C GLU A 35 -28.52 -32.24 47.12
N ASP A 36 -28.67 -33.36 47.81
CA ASP A 36 -27.63 -34.03 48.59
C ASP A 36 -26.86 -35.11 47.78
N ILE A 37 -27.12 -35.25 46.47
CA ILE A 37 -26.51 -36.29 45.61
C ILE A 37 -25.67 -35.63 44.51
N PRO A 38 -24.44 -36.12 44.22
CA PRO A 38 -23.64 -35.65 43.10
C PRO A 38 -24.39 -35.64 41.77
N LEU A 39 -24.22 -34.57 40.99
CA LEU A 39 -24.95 -34.35 39.75
C LEU A 39 -24.67 -35.40 38.67
N ILE A 40 -23.46 -35.96 38.63
CA ILE A 40 -23.06 -37.01 37.70
C ILE A 40 -23.96 -38.25 37.83
N ASN A 41 -24.39 -38.58 39.05
CA ASN A 41 -25.27 -39.71 39.34
C ASN A 41 -26.74 -39.43 38.95
N GLN A 42 -27.10 -38.17 38.71
CA GLN A 42 -28.44 -37.74 38.31
C GLN A 42 -28.53 -37.42 36.81
N LEU A 43 -27.39 -37.21 36.15
CA LEU A 43 -27.26 -36.79 34.74
C LEU A 43 -27.97 -37.74 33.75
N ALA A 44 -27.88 -39.06 33.98
CA ALA A 44 -28.55 -40.06 33.15
C ALA A 44 -30.07 -39.90 33.13
N GLY A 45 -30.66 -39.42 34.23
CA GLY A 45 -32.10 -39.15 34.33
C GLY A 45 -32.51 -37.96 33.48
N ILE A 46 -31.71 -36.90 33.50
CA ILE A 46 -31.93 -35.66 32.73
C ILE A 46 -31.78 -35.94 31.24
N HIS A 47 -30.69 -36.61 30.86
CA HIS A 47 -30.40 -37.01 29.48
C HIS A 47 -31.55 -37.81 28.87
N ARG A 48 -32.06 -38.80 29.62
CA ARG A 48 -33.20 -39.63 29.21
C ARG A 48 -34.51 -38.85 29.12
N LEU A 49 -34.78 -37.95 30.07
CA LEU A 49 -35.98 -37.10 30.08
C LEU A 49 -36.01 -36.19 28.85
N LEU A 50 -34.86 -35.60 28.51
CA LEU A 50 -34.70 -34.67 27.39
C LEU A 50 -34.58 -35.37 26.04
N ARG A 51 -34.31 -36.68 26.01
CA ARG A 51 -33.92 -37.43 24.80
C ARG A 51 -32.78 -36.73 24.05
N ALA A 52 -31.79 -36.24 24.81
CA ALA A 52 -30.71 -35.44 24.26
C ALA A 52 -29.85 -36.27 23.29
N PRO A 53 -29.45 -35.71 22.13
CA PRO A 53 -28.66 -36.43 21.13
C PRO A 53 -27.20 -36.66 21.56
N HIS A 54 -26.72 -35.93 22.56
CA HIS A 54 -25.36 -36.03 23.11
C HIS A 54 -25.07 -37.43 23.68
N LYS A 55 -23.80 -37.85 23.67
CA LYS A 55 -23.38 -39.04 24.44
C LYS A 55 -23.41 -38.70 25.92
N LEU A 56 -23.97 -39.59 26.75
CA LEU A 56 -24.14 -39.34 28.18
C LEU A 56 -22.82 -38.96 28.88
N ASP A 57 -21.73 -39.67 28.57
CA ASP A 57 -20.41 -39.45 29.16
C ASP A 57 -19.76 -38.12 28.75
N ASP A 58 -20.30 -37.48 27.71
CA ASP A 58 -19.86 -36.17 27.21
C ASP A 58 -20.81 -35.05 27.65
N CYS A 59 -21.82 -35.34 28.47
CA CYS A 59 -22.76 -34.32 28.93
C CYS A 59 -22.23 -33.54 30.14
N THR A 60 -22.66 -32.29 30.23
CA THR A 60 -22.49 -31.41 31.39
C THR A 60 -23.74 -30.54 31.58
N LEU A 61 -23.81 -29.80 32.68
CA LEU A 61 -24.95 -28.96 33.04
C LEU A 61 -24.52 -27.50 33.18
N GLN A 62 -25.30 -26.61 32.57
CA GLN A 62 -25.09 -25.16 32.58
C GLN A 62 -26.35 -24.47 33.12
N LEU A 63 -26.21 -23.48 33.98
CA LEU A 63 -27.32 -22.67 34.44
C LEU A 63 -27.67 -21.62 33.37
N SER A 64 -28.93 -21.56 32.93
CA SER A 64 -29.32 -20.68 31.82
C SER A 64 -29.35 -19.20 32.17
N HIS A 65 -29.27 -18.84 33.46
CA HIS A 65 -29.47 -17.47 33.93
C HIS A 65 -28.18 -16.64 33.97
N ASN A 66 -27.08 -17.28 34.36
CA ASN A 66 -25.76 -16.68 34.47
C ASN A 66 -24.73 -17.38 33.57
N GLY A 67 -25.08 -18.51 32.94
CA GLY A 67 -24.18 -19.25 32.06
C GLY A 67 -23.19 -20.15 32.78
N THR A 68 -23.23 -20.24 34.13
CA THR A 68 -22.27 -21.03 34.89
C THR A 68 -22.43 -22.53 34.65
N TYR A 69 -21.32 -23.25 34.46
CA TYR A 69 -21.31 -24.71 34.43
C TYR A 69 -21.23 -25.30 35.84
N LEU A 70 -22.07 -26.29 36.12
CA LEU A 70 -22.09 -26.99 37.39
C LEU A 70 -21.02 -28.10 37.41
N ASP A 71 -20.32 -28.25 38.52
CA ASP A 71 -19.44 -29.40 38.76
C ASP A 71 -20.29 -30.66 38.96
N LEU A 72 -20.09 -31.64 38.08
CA LEU A 72 -20.87 -32.88 38.10
C LEU A 72 -20.50 -33.80 39.27
N GLU A 73 -19.27 -33.73 39.77
CA GLU A 73 -18.81 -34.58 40.89
C GLU A 73 -19.36 -34.11 42.24
N SER A 74 -19.83 -32.86 42.29
CA SER A 74 -20.39 -32.22 43.48
C SER A 74 -21.93 -32.26 43.46
N SER A 75 -22.54 -32.17 44.64
CA SER A 75 -23.99 -32.06 44.81
C SER A 75 -24.47 -30.60 44.62
N LEU A 76 -25.79 -30.38 44.47
CA LEU A 76 -26.31 -29.00 44.39
C LEU A 76 -26.20 -28.26 45.73
N ALA A 77 -26.29 -28.98 46.84
CA ALA A 77 -26.11 -28.39 48.17
C ALA A 77 -24.71 -27.81 48.37
N GLU A 78 -23.69 -28.43 47.78
CA GLU A 78 -22.28 -27.99 47.84
C GLU A 78 -21.98 -26.80 46.90
N GLN A 79 -22.83 -26.56 45.90
CA GLN A 79 -22.67 -25.50 44.90
C GLN A 79 -23.83 -24.48 44.95
N LYS A 80 -24.37 -24.25 46.16
CA LYS A 80 -25.56 -23.43 46.36
C LYS A 80 -25.38 -21.97 45.96
N ASP A 81 -24.16 -21.45 46.09
CA ASP A 81 -23.81 -20.07 45.71
C ASP A 81 -23.99 -19.85 44.19
N GLU A 82 -23.73 -20.86 43.37
CA GLU A 82 -23.93 -20.78 41.91
C GLU A 82 -25.42 -20.70 41.51
N LEU A 83 -26.32 -21.12 42.40
CA LEU A 83 -27.77 -21.07 42.24
C LEU A 83 -28.38 -19.78 42.81
N GLU A 84 -27.58 -18.85 43.32
CA GLU A 84 -28.07 -17.59 43.88
C GLU A 84 -28.78 -16.76 42.79
N GLY A 85 -30.05 -16.42 43.01
CA GLY A 85 -30.88 -15.73 42.00
C GLY A 85 -31.50 -16.63 40.93
N PHE A 86 -31.23 -17.95 40.93
CA PHE A 86 -31.82 -18.90 39.98
C PHE A 86 -33.36 -19.04 40.14
N HIS A 87 -33.88 -18.79 41.34
CA HIS A 87 -35.30 -18.66 41.61
C HIS A 87 -35.62 -17.20 41.98
N GLN A 88 -35.80 -16.32 40.99
CA GLN A 88 -36.43 -15.03 41.28
C GLN A 88 -37.93 -15.20 41.48
N ASP A 89 -38.30 -15.00 42.75
CA ASP A 89 -39.59 -14.70 43.39
C ASP A 89 -40.89 -14.78 42.59
N ASP A 90 -41.88 -15.41 43.25
CA ASP A 90 -43.32 -15.56 42.94
C ASP A 90 -44.09 -14.25 42.70
N THR A 91 -43.42 -13.11 42.52
CA THR A 91 -44.04 -11.80 42.30
C THR A 91 -44.25 -11.52 40.81
N GLY A 92 -45.21 -12.22 40.19
CA GLY A 92 -46.11 -11.72 39.12
C GLY A 92 -45.55 -11.00 37.88
N SER A 93 -44.24 -10.92 37.67
CA SER A 93 -43.61 -10.23 36.55
C SER A 93 -43.27 -11.23 35.44
N ARG A 94 -43.43 -10.82 34.17
CA ARG A 94 -43.09 -11.61 32.97
C ARG A 94 -41.57 -11.74 32.78
N GLY A 95 -40.86 -12.20 33.81
CA GLY A 95 -39.44 -12.55 33.75
C GLY A 95 -39.22 -13.93 33.12
N LYS A 96 -38.09 -14.11 32.42
CA LYS A 96 -37.68 -15.41 31.85
C LYS A 96 -37.50 -16.43 32.99
N LYS A 97 -38.16 -17.59 32.89
CA LYS A 97 -37.97 -18.69 33.86
C LYS A 97 -36.64 -19.37 33.59
N HIS A 98 -35.75 -19.38 34.59
CA HIS A 98 -34.44 -20.01 34.49
C HIS A 98 -34.54 -21.54 34.38
N SER A 99 -33.55 -22.13 33.71
CA SER A 99 -33.47 -23.56 33.43
C SER A 99 -32.05 -24.08 33.53
N VAL A 100 -31.89 -25.38 33.76
CA VAL A 100 -30.60 -26.06 33.68
C VAL A 100 -30.49 -26.66 32.28
N VAL A 101 -29.44 -26.30 31.58
CA VAL A 101 -29.17 -26.66 30.19
C VAL A 101 -28.15 -27.78 30.15
N LEU A 102 -28.51 -28.91 29.55
CA LEU A 102 -27.61 -30.00 29.25
C LEU A 102 -26.81 -29.65 27.97
N ARG A 103 -25.49 -29.56 28.13
CA ARG A 103 -24.49 -29.19 27.10
C ARG A 103 -23.48 -30.34 26.95
N THR A 104 -22.57 -30.25 25.99
CA THR A 104 -21.41 -31.16 25.93
C THR A 104 -20.20 -30.62 26.71
N GLN A 105 -19.32 -31.50 27.18
CA GLN A 105 -18.04 -31.11 27.77
C GLN A 105 -17.13 -30.42 26.75
N LEU A 106 -17.30 -30.72 25.47
CA LEU A 106 -16.66 -29.97 24.38
C LEU A 106 -17.04 -28.48 24.44
N THR A 107 -18.31 -28.15 24.66
CA THR A 107 -18.75 -26.75 24.82
C THR A 107 -18.18 -26.09 26.05
N VAL A 108 -18.01 -26.81 27.17
CA VAL A 108 -17.33 -26.25 28.35
C VAL A 108 -15.91 -25.85 27.99
N ARG A 109 -15.19 -26.71 27.24
CA ARG A 109 -13.82 -26.41 26.80
C ARG A 109 -13.80 -25.24 25.82
N VAL A 110 -14.77 -25.14 24.92
CA VAL A 110 -14.88 -24.05 23.96
C VAL A 110 -15.26 -22.74 24.65
N HIS A 111 -16.22 -22.74 25.56
CA HIS A 111 -16.60 -21.57 26.35
C HIS A 111 -15.49 -21.15 27.32
N ALA A 112 -14.77 -22.09 27.94
CA ALA A 112 -13.58 -21.77 28.74
C ALA A 112 -12.47 -21.16 27.86
N CYS A 113 -12.32 -21.60 26.60
CA CYS A 113 -11.43 -20.95 25.64
C CYS A 113 -11.91 -19.54 25.25
N ILE A 114 -13.22 -19.31 25.16
CA ILE A 114 -13.81 -18.00 24.82
C ILE A 114 -13.78 -17.04 26.03
N GLU A 115 -13.99 -17.52 27.25
CA GLU A 115 -13.85 -16.72 28.49
C GLU A 115 -12.38 -16.37 28.77
N LEU A 116 -11.43 -17.19 28.29
CA LEU A 116 -10.00 -16.82 28.25
C LEU A 116 -9.69 -15.75 27.19
N GLU A 117 -10.65 -15.37 26.33
CA GLU A 117 -10.50 -14.34 25.28
C GLU A 117 -11.14 -12.98 25.64
N GLU A 118 -11.80 -12.82 26.80
CA GLU A 118 -12.30 -11.52 27.27
C GLU A 118 -11.35 -10.82 28.26
N GLU A 119 -10.14 -10.50 27.78
CA GLU A 119 -9.43 -9.26 28.10
C GLU A 119 -8.18 -9.17 27.20
N SER A 120 -8.18 -8.21 26.27
CA SER A 120 -6.97 -7.87 25.48
C SER A 120 -6.12 -6.86 26.25
N PRO A 121 -4.76 -6.85 26.10
CA PRO A 121 -4.07 -7.24 24.87
C PRO A 121 -2.87 -8.18 25.07
N VAL A 122 -2.56 -8.99 24.06
CA VAL A 122 -1.28 -8.97 23.32
C VAL A 122 -1.22 -10.15 22.36
N ILE A 123 -1.00 -9.82 21.09
CA ILE A 123 -0.64 -10.74 20.02
C ILE A 123 0.88 -10.79 19.91
N ASN A 124 1.40 -12.02 19.84
CA ASN A 124 2.70 -12.49 19.37
C ASN A 124 3.88 -12.59 20.35
N TRP A 125 4.42 -13.82 20.37
CA TRP A 125 5.70 -14.29 20.92
C TRP A 125 5.68 -14.74 22.38
N SER A 126 6.46 -15.80 22.64
CA SER A 126 6.62 -16.46 23.94
C SER A 126 7.16 -15.50 25.02
N LEU A 127 6.71 -15.70 26.25
CA LEU A 127 6.89 -14.85 27.44
C LEU A 127 8.23 -15.02 28.19
N GLU A 128 9.21 -15.74 27.63
CA GLU A 128 10.56 -15.81 28.20
C GLU A 128 11.61 -15.21 27.25
N LEU A 129 12.33 -14.19 27.74
CA LEU A 129 13.50 -13.61 27.08
C LEU A 129 14.66 -14.63 27.06
N GLY A 130 14.68 -15.50 26.07
CA GLY A 130 15.85 -16.31 25.72
C GLY A 130 16.82 -15.54 24.82
N THR A 131 18.13 -15.68 25.03
CA THR A 131 19.20 -14.98 24.29
C THR A 131 19.45 -15.50 22.85
N ARG A 132 18.51 -16.26 22.24
CA ARG A 132 18.64 -16.80 20.88
C ARG A 132 17.35 -16.68 20.05
N LEU A 133 17.56 -16.44 18.75
CA LEU A 133 16.54 -16.19 17.71
C LEU A 133 15.94 -17.49 17.18
N ASP A 134 14.67 -17.75 17.46
CA ASP A 134 14.05 -19.04 17.11
C ASP A 134 12.76 -18.88 16.28
N SER A 135 12.91 -18.49 15.01
CA SER A 135 12.07 -19.01 13.91
C SER A 135 12.75 -18.75 12.55
N ARG A 136 13.27 -19.81 11.92
CA ARG A 136 13.82 -19.79 10.55
C ARG A 136 12.75 -20.24 9.54
N LEU A 137 12.68 -19.56 8.41
CA LEU A 137 12.02 -20.05 7.20
C LEU A 137 12.87 -21.16 6.57
N TYR A 138 12.25 -22.26 6.14
CA TYR A 138 12.91 -23.37 5.43
C TYR A 138 12.52 -23.35 3.95
N ALA A 139 13.51 -23.35 3.06
CA ALA A 139 13.30 -23.58 1.64
C ALA A 139 13.17 -25.09 1.40
N LEU A 140 12.04 -25.54 0.87
CA LEU A 140 11.85 -26.95 0.51
C LEU A 140 12.38 -27.16 -0.91
N TRP A 141 13.22 -28.18 -1.11
CA TRP A 141 13.79 -28.59 -2.41
C TRP A 141 13.63 -30.11 -2.52
N ASN A 142 13.30 -30.65 -3.70
CA ASN A 142 13.37 -32.10 -3.98
C ASN A 142 14.48 -32.44 -5.00
N ARG A 143 15.25 -33.51 -4.75
CA ARG A 143 16.29 -34.04 -5.66
C ARG A 143 15.87 -35.28 -6.45
N THR A 144 14.61 -35.68 -6.39
CA THR A 144 14.18 -37.04 -6.70
C THR A 144 13.20 -37.06 -7.87
N ALA A 145 12.85 -38.24 -8.35
CA ALA A 145 12.03 -38.43 -9.55
C ALA A 145 10.52 -38.11 -9.35
N GLY A 146 10.10 -37.61 -8.18
CA GLY A 146 8.69 -37.40 -7.83
C GLY A 146 8.32 -35.94 -7.60
N ASP A 147 7.45 -35.39 -8.46
CA ASP A 147 6.97 -34.00 -8.41
C ASP A 147 5.91 -33.71 -7.31
N CYS A 148 5.90 -34.47 -6.20
CA CYS A 148 4.89 -34.30 -5.16
C CYS A 148 5.38 -33.48 -3.97
N LEU A 149 4.52 -32.56 -3.51
CA LEU A 149 4.80 -31.62 -2.43
C LEU A 149 5.04 -32.34 -1.10
N LEU A 150 4.39 -33.47 -0.88
CA LEU A 150 4.53 -34.29 0.34
C LEU A 150 5.94 -34.88 0.51
N ASP A 151 6.56 -35.36 -0.57
CA ASP A 151 7.95 -35.85 -0.55
C ASP A 151 8.95 -34.71 -0.29
N SER A 152 8.68 -33.53 -0.87
CA SER A 152 9.47 -32.31 -0.62
C SER A 152 9.39 -31.85 0.84
N VAL A 153 8.20 -31.95 1.45
CA VAL A 153 7.97 -31.64 2.88
C VAL A 153 8.69 -32.65 3.76
N LEU A 154 8.65 -33.95 3.42
CA LEU A 154 9.34 -35.00 4.18
C LEU A 154 10.86 -34.78 4.21
N GLN A 155 11.44 -34.51 3.04
CA GLN A 155 12.87 -34.27 2.89
C GLN A 155 13.31 -33.00 3.62
N ALA A 156 12.55 -31.91 3.50
CA ALA A 156 12.97 -30.64 4.08
C ALA A 156 12.66 -30.52 5.58
N THR A 157 11.63 -31.21 6.08
CA THR A 157 11.26 -31.16 7.50
C THR A 157 11.98 -32.22 8.32
N TRP A 158 12.15 -33.44 7.79
CA TRP A 158 12.73 -34.56 8.53
C TRP A 158 14.00 -35.15 7.89
N GLY A 159 14.43 -34.66 6.72
CA GLY A 159 15.61 -35.21 6.02
C GLY A 159 15.38 -36.62 5.47
N ILE A 160 14.14 -37.09 5.48
CA ILE A 160 13.77 -38.45 5.09
C ILE A 160 13.51 -38.47 3.59
N TYR A 161 14.21 -39.35 2.88
CA TYR A 161 13.93 -39.63 1.48
C TYR A 161 12.96 -40.80 1.38
N ASP A 162 11.69 -40.50 1.09
CA ASP A 162 10.61 -41.49 1.04
C ASP A 162 10.54 -42.17 -0.32
N LYS A 163 11.46 -43.11 -0.55
CA LYS A 163 11.58 -43.87 -1.81
C LYS A 163 10.32 -44.64 -2.18
N ASP A 164 9.52 -45.03 -1.19
CA ASP A 164 8.33 -45.84 -1.38
C ASP A 164 7.04 -44.99 -1.45
N SER A 165 7.16 -43.65 -1.41
CA SER A 165 6.04 -42.70 -1.42
C SER A 165 4.98 -43.01 -0.35
N VAL A 166 5.41 -43.47 0.83
CA VAL A 166 4.56 -43.93 1.94
C VAL A 166 3.53 -42.87 2.31
N LEU A 167 3.90 -41.60 2.41
CA LEU A 167 2.95 -40.55 2.80
C LEU A 167 1.90 -40.27 1.72
N ARG A 168 2.29 -40.37 0.45
CA ARG A 168 1.36 -40.24 -0.69
C ARG A 168 0.41 -41.44 -0.75
N LYS A 169 0.92 -42.64 -0.53
CA LYS A 169 0.10 -43.86 -0.47
C LYS A 169 -0.88 -43.80 0.70
N THR A 170 -0.42 -43.36 1.87
CA THR A 170 -1.27 -43.15 3.04
C THR A 170 -2.36 -42.11 2.75
N LEU A 171 -2.04 -41.03 2.04
CA LEU A 171 -3.04 -40.05 1.63
C LEU A 171 -4.08 -40.67 0.68
N HIS A 172 -3.64 -41.43 -0.31
CA HIS A 172 -4.54 -42.14 -1.21
C HIS A 172 -5.46 -43.09 -0.44
N ASP A 173 -4.89 -43.94 0.44
CA ASP A 173 -5.63 -44.90 1.25
C ASP A 173 -6.63 -44.17 2.17
N CYS A 174 -6.24 -43.05 2.80
CA CYS A 174 -7.14 -42.25 3.63
C CYS A 174 -8.28 -41.59 2.83
N LEU A 175 -7.99 -41.02 1.65
CA LEU A 175 -9.03 -40.41 0.80
C LEU A 175 -9.99 -41.46 0.26
N HIS A 176 -9.48 -42.65 -0.04
CA HIS A 176 -10.27 -43.77 -0.53
C HIS A 176 -11.14 -44.39 0.58
N ASP A 177 -10.54 -44.75 1.71
CA ASP A 177 -11.22 -45.46 2.81
C ASP A 177 -12.21 -44.55 3.56
N CYS A 178 -11.91 -43.25 3.63
CA CYS A 178 -12.80 -42.23 4.21
C CYS A 178 -13.51 -41.41 3.12
N SER A 179 -13.65 -41.94 1.90
CA SER A 179 -14.23 -41.24 0.76
C SER A 179 -15.59 -40.64 1.07
N HIS A 180 -16.44 -41.31 1.84
CA HIS A 180 -17.76 -40.82 2.22
C HIS A 180 -17.76 -39.52 3.06
N TRP A 181 -16.70 -39.23 3.81
CA TRP A 181 -16.53 -37.97 4.54
C TRP A 181 -15.87 -36.89 3.69
N PHE A 182 -14.83 -37.28 2.94
CA PHE A 182 -14.03 -36.31 2.19
C PHE A 182 -14.69 -35.89 0.87
N TYR A 183 -15.42 -36.79 0.22
CA TYR A 183 -16.18 -36.50 -0.99
C TYR A 183 -17.19 -35.38 -0.75
N THR A 184 -17.99 -35.47 0.31
CA THR A 184 -19.01 -34.48 0.65
C THR A 184 -18.37 -33.12 0.91
N ARG A 185 -17.30 -33.07 1.70
CA ARG A 185 -16.58 -31.82 1.99
C ARG A 185 -15.90 -31.23 0.77
N TRP A 186 -15.29 -32.07 -0.06
CA TRP A 186 -14.67 -31.64 -1.31
C TRP A 186 -15.73 -31.06 -2.26
N LYS A 187 -16.85 -31.76 -2.44
CA LYS A 187 -17.97 -31.32 -3.26
C LYS A 187 -18.61 -30.04 -2.74
N GLU A 188 -18.81 -29.90 -1.43
CA GLU A 188 -19.32 -28.67 -0.81
C GLU A 188 -18.36 -27.50 -1.03
N TRP A 189 -17.06 -27.74 -0.90
CA TRP A 189 -16.04 -26.73 -1.16
C TRP A 189 -16.02 -26.32 -2.64
N GLU A 190 -16.02 -27.26 -3.58
CA GLU A 190 -16.06 -26.99 -5.02
C GLU A 190 -17.37 -26.28 -5.44
N SER A 191 -18.50 -26.69 -4.85
CA SER A 191 -19.80 -26.06 -5.06
C SER A 191 -19.83 -24.63 -4.52
N TRP A 192 -19.29 -24.41 -3.31
CA TRP A 192 -19.16 -23.07 -2.74
C TRP A 192 -18.21 -22.20 -3.54
N TYR A 193 -17.08 -22.76 -3.98
CA TYR A 193 -16.10 -22.07 -4.82
C TYR A 193 -16.76 -21.62 -6.13
N SER A 194 -17.42 -22.52 -6.86
CA SER A 194 -18.12 -22.20 -8.10
C SER A 194 -19.22 -21.13 -7.92
N GLN A 195 -20.02 -21.23 -6.86
CA GLN A 195 -21.08 -20.27 -6.54
C GLN A 195 -20.53 -18.89 -6.16
N SER A 196 -19.41 -18.84 -5.44
CA SER A 196 -18.77 -17.59 -5.00
C SER A 196 -18.20 -16.77 -6.18
N PHE A 197 -17.95 -17.40 -7.32
CA PHE A 197 -17.49 -16.75 -8.55
C PHE A 197 -18.60 -16.58 -9.61
N GLY A 198 -19.88 -16.72 -9.23
CA GLY A 198 -21.02 -16.46 -10.10
C GLY A 198 -21.21 -17.48 -11.22
N LEU A 199 -20.56 -18.64 -11.14
CA LEU A 199 -20.72 -19.71 -12.11
C LEU A 199 -21.99 -20.50 -11.76
N HIS A 200 -23.08 -20.21 -12.47
CA HIS A 200 -24.38 -20.85 -12.26
C HIS A 200 -24.48 -22.20 -12.99
N PHE A 201 -23.58 -23.14 -12.69
CA PHE A 201 -23.73 -24.53 -13.10
C PHE A 201 -23.83 -25.43 -11.88
N SER A 202 -24.69 -26.44 -11.95
CA SER A 202 -24.68 -27.56 -11.01
C SER A 202 -24.31 -28.81 -11.80
N LEU A 203 -23.22 -29.46 -11.42
CA LEU A 203 -22.92 -30.77 -12.01
C LEU A 203 -23.91 -31.80 -11.46
N ARG A 204 -24.24 -32.78 -12.30
CA ARG A 204 -25.01 -33.95 -11.87
C ARG A 204 -24.17 -34.77 -10.90
N GLU A 205 -24.81 -35.50 -10.00
CA GLU A 205 -24.11 -36.34 -9.01
C GLU A 205 -23.10 -37.29 -9.65
N GLU A 206 -23.45 -37.86 -10.80
CA GLU A 206 -22.60 -38.76 -11.58
C GLU A 206 -21.28 -38.08 -11.97
N GLN A 207 -21.32 -36.83 -12.42
CA GLN A 207 -20.12 -36.07 -12.79
C GLN A 207 -19.26 -35.77 -11.56
N TRP A 208 -19.88 -35.39 -10.44
CA TRP A 208 -19.14 -35.18 -9.19
C TRP A 208 -18.42 -36.45 -8.74
N GLN A 209 -19.08 -37.61 -8.86
CA GLN A 209 -18.48 -38.91 -8.52
C GLN A 209 -17.35 -39.30 -9.49
N GLU A 210 -17.50 -39.02 -10.79
CA GLU A 210 -16.44 -39.23 -11.79
C GLU A 210 -15.21 -38.37 -11.50
N ASP A 211 -15.41 -37.10 -11.19
CA ASP A 211 -14.33 -36.16 -10.88
C ASP A 211 -13.62 -36.55 -9.57
N TRP A 212 -14.37 -36.99 -8.56
CA TRP A 212 -13.79 -37.53 -7.32
C TRP A 212 -13.02 -38.82 -7.55
N ALA A 213 -13.55 -39.74 -8.35
CA ALA A 213 -12.86 -40.98 -8.72
C ALA A 213 -11.57 -40.68 -9.49
N PHE A 214 -11.58 -39.66 -10.36
CA PHE A 214 -10.39 -39.17 -11.05
C PHE A 214 -9.34 -38.65 -10.06
N ILE A 215 -9.75 -37.85 -9.08
CA ILE A 215 -8.86 -37.37 -7.99
C ILE A 215 -8.24 -38.52 -7.19
N LEU A 216 -9.05 -39.52 -6.80
CA LEU A 216 -8.56 -40.71 -6.11
C LEU A 216 -7.55 -41.48 -6.96
N SER A 217 -7.79 -41.57 -8.27
CA SER A 217 -6.89 -42.24 -9.20
C SER A 217 -5.54 -41.53 -9.29
N LEU A 218 -5.51 -40.20 -9.33
CA LEU A 218 -4.27 -39.41 -9.36
C LEU A 218 -3.47 -39.57 -8.06
N ALA A 219 -4.16 -39.61 -6.90
CA ALA A 219 -3.52 -39.81 -5.59
C ALA A 219 -2.71 -41.12 -5.54
N SER A 220 -3.20 -42.17 -6.21
CA SER A 220 -2.55 -43.48 -6.29
C SER A 220 -1.35 -43.56 -7.26
N GLN A 221 -1.20 -42.59 -8.18
CA GLN A 221 -0.21 -42.65 -9.26
C GLN A 221 1.07 -41.87 -8.91
N PRO A 222 2.22 -42.54 -8.73
CA PRO A 222 3.49 -41.85 -8.51
C PRO A 222 3.84 -40.92 -9.68
N GLY A 223 4.26 -39.69 -9.38
CA GLY A 223 4.64 -38.68 -10.39
C GLY A 223 3.49 -37.86 -10.99
N ALA A 224 2.22 -38.22 -10.74
CA ALA A 224 1.10 -37.37 -11.13
C ALA A 224 0.99 -36.14 -10.21
N SER A 225 0.67 -34.97 -10.77
CA SER A 225 0.38 -33.76 -9.98
C SER A 225 -0.97 -33.90 -9.26
N LEU A 226 -1.05 -33.46 -7.99
CA LEU A 226 -2.28 -33.47 -7.18
C LEU A 226 -2.75 -32.05 -6.85
N GLU A 227 -2.64 -31.14 -7.82
CA GLU A 227 -2.89 -29.69 -7.65
C GLU A 227 -4.15 -29.35 -6.84
N GLN A 228 -5.30 -29.97 -7.15
CA GLN A 228 -6.56 -29.72 -6.44
C GLN A 228 -6.58 -30.32 -5.02
N THR A 229 -6.05 -31.52 -4.84
CA THR A 229 -6.05 -32.24 -3.56
C THR A 229 -5.03 -31.68 -2.57
N HIS A 230 -3.92 -31.12 -3.05
CA HIS A 230 -2.84 -30.57 -2.21
C HIS A 230 -3.33 -29.40 -1.35
N ILE A 231 -4.09 -28.46 -1.92
CA ILE A 231 -4.61 -27.29 -1.19
C ILE A 231 -5.62 -27.75 -0.15
N PHE A 232 -6.53 -28.66 -0.53
CA PHE A 232 -7.53 -29.23 0.38
C PHE A 232 -6.88 -29.97 1.56
N VAL A 233 -5.92 -30.86 1.30
CA VAL A 233 -5.25 -31.67 2.34
C VAL A 233 -4.32 -30.83 3.22
N LEU A 234 -3.54 -29.89 2.66
CA LEU A 234 -2.59 -29.09 3.44
C LEU A 234 -3.28 -28.01 4.27
N ALA A 235 -4.35 -27.40 3.76
CA ALA A 235 -5.17 -26.44 4.51
C ALA A 235 -5.87 -27.11 5.71
N HIS A 236 -6.33 -28.35 5.55
CA HIS A 236 -7.13 -29.04 6.56
C HIS A 236 -6.32 -29.90 7.54
N ILE A 237 -5.20 -30.49 7.11
CA ILE A 237 -4.37 -31.35 7.98
C ILE A 237 -3.23 -30.57 8.66
N LEU A 238 -2.57 -29.63 7.97
CA LEU A 238 -1.38 -28.96 8.48
C LEU A 238 -1.58 -27.49 8.91
N ARG A 239 -2.75 -26.89 8.62
CA ARG A 239 -3.17 -25.53 9.06
C ARG A 239 -2.05 -24.46 8.97
N ARG A 240 -1.29 -24.45 7.86
CA ARG A 240 -0.26 -23.43 7.58
C ARG A 240 -0.37 -22.95 6.13
N PRO A 241 -0.20 -21.63 5.85
CA PRO A 241 -0.14 -21.14 4.48
C PRO A 241 1.21 -21.49 3.85
N ILE A 242 1.17 -22.04 2.64
CA ILE A 242 2.36 -22.29 1.81
C ILE A 242 2.16 -21.58 0.46
N ILE A 243 3.18 -20.84 0.02
CA ILE A 243 3.29 -20.25 -1.32
C ILE A 243 4.22 -21.15 -2.13
N VAL A 244 3.73 -21.68 -3.26
CA VAL A 244 4.50 -22.57 -4.16
C VAL A 244 4.89 -21.81 -5.43
N TYR A 245 6.12 -22.01 -5.94
CA TYR A 245 6.63 -21.40 -7.17
C TYR A 245 7.39 -22.42 -8.05
N GLY A 246 7.18 -22.37 -9.37
CA GLY A 246 7.91 -23.15 -10.40
C GLY A 246 7.94 -22.42 -11.76
N VAL A 247 9.00 -22.56 -12.56
CA VAL A 247 9.47 -21.56 -13.56
C VAL A 247 9.54 -22.05 -15.02
N LYS A 248 9.39 -21.13 -16.00
CA LYS A 248 10.29 -20.77 -17.16
C LYS A 248 9.66 -20.72 -18.58
N TYR A 249 9.41 -19.47 -19.03
CA TYR A 249 9.21 -18.96 -20.42
C TYR A 249 7.90 -19.27 -21.16
N TYR A 250 7.33 -18.23 -21.81
CA TYR A 250 6.24 -18.36 -22.79
C TYR A 250 6.78 -18.77 -24.16
N LYS A 251 6.13 -19.76 -24.77
CA LYS A 251 6.36 -20.19 -26.15
C LYS A 251 5.25 -19.62 -27.03
N SER A 252 5.55 -19.32 -28.29
CA SER A 252 4.49 -19.10 -29.28
C SER A 252 3.55 -20.33 -29.35
N PHE A 253 2.38 -20.19 -29.97
CA PHE A 253 1.53 -21.36 -30.29
C PHE A 253 2.24 -22.41 -31.19
N ARG A 254 3.45 -22.10 -31.68
CA ARG A 254 4.35 -22.98 -32.45
C ARG A 254 5.60 -23.43 -31.69
N GLY A 255 5.73 -23.10 -30.40
CA GLY A 255 6.81 -23.63 -29.55
C GLY A 255 8.10 -22.82 -29.49
N GLU A 256 8.16 -21.63 -30.09
CA GLU A 256 9.37 -20.77 -30.10
C GLU A 256 9.44 -19.84 -28.89
N THR A 257 10.64 -19.61 -28.34
CA THR A 257 10.87 -18.71 -27.19
C THR A 257 10.71 -17.24 -27.63
N LEU A 258 9.69 -16.52 -27.14
CA LEU A 258 9.33 -15.17 -27.66
C LEU A 258 9.73 -13.94 -26.82
N GLY A 259 10.10 -14.07 -25.53
CA GLY A 259 10.53 -12.91 -24.69
C GLY A 259 9.39 -12.02 -24.14
N TYR A 260 9.73 -10.97 -23.37
CA TYR A 260 8.78 -10.11 -22.61
C TYR A 260 8.12 -8.98 -23.42
N THR A 261 6.80 -8.74 -23.24
CA THR A 261 6.02 -7.66 -23.89
C THR A 261 5.92 -6.39 -23.01
N ARG A 262 5.98 -5.18 -23.62
CA ARG A 262 6.08 -3.85 -22.96
C ARG A 262 4.91 -2.91 -23.36
N PHE A 263 4.23 -2.26 -22.40
CA PHE A 263 3.03 -1.43 -22.58
C PHE A 263 3.22 -0.02 -21.98
N GLN A 264 2.63 1.02 -22.60
CA GLN A 264 2.77 2.41 -22.12
C GLN A 264 1.48 3.23 -22.17
N GLY A 265 1.34 4.18 -21.23
CA GLY A 265 0.26 5.18 -21.20
C GLY A 265 0.75 6.63 -21.23
N TYR A 266 0.24 7.42 -22.17
CA TYR A 266 0.37 8.88 -22.24
C TYR A 266 -1.01 9.50 -22.06
N LEU A 267 -1.53 9.36 -20.84
CA LEU A 267 -2.94 9.56 -20.50
C LEU A 267 -3.08 10.51 -19.29
N PRO A 268 -4.19 11.26 -19.19
CA PRO A 268 -4.55 11.98 -17.98
C PRO A 268 -4.90 11.04 -16.82
N ASN A 269 -5.09 11.57 -15.62
CA ASN A 269 -5.54 10.80 -14.46
C ASN A 269 -7.04 10.47 -14.58
N GLY A 270 -7.36 9.47 -15.39
CA GLY A 270 -8.72 9.01 -15.64
C GLY A 270 -8.81 7.49 -15.82
N ILE A 271 -10.03 6.99 -15.98
CA ILE A 271 -10.34 5.55 -15.97
C ILE A 271 -9.48 4.74 -16.96
N HIS A 272 -9.24 5.27 -18.16
CA HIS A 272 -8.48 4.57 -19.18
C HIS A 272 -7.00 4.34 -18.81
N ALA A 273 -6.43 5.22 -17.98
CA ALA A 273 -5.07 5.00 -17.47
C ALA A 273 -5.04 3.83 -16.48
N VAL A 274 -6.08 3.72 -15.64
CA VAL A 274 -6.25 2.62 -14.69
C VAL A 274 -6.47 1.31 -15.43
N GLU A 275 -7.43 1.29 -16.36
CA GLU A 275 -7.74 0.13 -17.20
C GLU A 275 -6.52 -0.34 -17.99
N GLY A 276 -5.80 0.58 -18.64
CA GLY A 276 -4.59 0.24 -19.41
C GLY A 276 -3.48 -0.35 -18.54
N MET A 277 -3.29 0.18 -17.33
CA MET A 277 -2.30 -0.31 -16.38
C MET A 277 -2.67 -1.67 -15.80
N LEU A 278 -3.93 -1.87 -15.38
CA LEU A 278 -4.41 -3.15 -14.87
C LEU A 278 -4.44 -4.23 -15.96
N ALA A 279 -4.85 -3.87 -17.19
CA ALA A 279 -4.80 -4.77 -18.34
C ALA A 279 -3.35 -5.19 -18.63
N ALA A 280 -2.40 -4.25 -18.65
CA ALA A 280 -0.98 -4.58 -18.80
C ALA A 280 -0.49 -5.51 -17.67
N ALA A 281 -0.80 -5.19 -16.42
CA ALA A 281 -0.41 -6.02 -15.27
C ALA A 281 -1.01 -7.44 -15.35
N SER A 282 -2.28 -7.57 -15.77
CA SER A 282 -2.98 -8.86 -15.85
C SER A 282 -2.33 -9.84 -16.82
N ILE A 283 -1.70 -9.35 -17.90
CA ILE A 283 -1.02 -10.18 -18.91
C ILE A 283 0.51 -10.21 -18.73
N GLY A 284 1.01 -9.74 -17.58
CA GLY A 284 2.44 -9.70 -17.31
C GLY A 284 3.24 -8.69 -18.11
N ALA A 285 2.58 -7.72 -18.73
CA ALA A 285 3.25 -6.63 -19.37
C ALA A 285 3.77 -5.60 -18.37
N ILE A 286 4.88 -4.96 -18.75
CA ILE A 286 5.47 -3.89 -17.96
C ILE A 286 4.81 -2.57 -18.34
N TRP A 287 4.20 -1.89 -17.37
CA TRP A 287 3.57 -0.59 -17.54
C TRP A 287 4.56 0.55 -17.32
N SER A 288 4.52 1.56 -18.18
CA SER A 288 5.22 2.82 -17.98
C SER A 288 4.36 3.98 -18.44
N SER A 289 4.33 5.07 -17.68
CA SER A 289 3.47 6.21 -17.99
C SER A 289 4.19 7.55 -17.92
N THR A 290 3.70 8.48 -18.74
CA THR A 290 4.00 9.91 -18.67
C THR A 290 2.70 10.69 -18.65
N SER A 291 2.68 11.81 -17.94
CA SER A 291 1.52 12.70 -17.92
C SER A 291 1.45 13.54 -19.19
N VAL A 292 0.23 13.85 -19.64
CA VAL A 292 -0.12 14.60 -20.88
C VAL A 292 0.45 16.02 -20.97
N ASP A 293 0.91 16.56 -19.84
CA ASP A 293 1.56 17.86 -19.72
C ASP A 293 3.02 17.84 -20.20
N PHE A 294 3.62 16.65 -20.37
CA PHE A 294 4.99 16.54 -20.87
C PHE A 294 5.12 17.07 -22.31
N GLY A 295 6.26 17.70 -22.59
CA GLY A 295 6.66 18.03 -23.96
C GLY A 295 7.14 16.78 -24.71
N VAL A 296 7.16 16.86 -26.04
CA VAL A 296 7.61 15.76 -26.93
C VAL A 296 8.97 15.20 -26.49
N ASN A 297 9.96 16.05 -26.25
CA ASN A 297 11.29 15.63 -25.80
C ASN A 297 11.24 14.93 -24.42
N GLY A 298 10.45 15.46 -23.48
CA GLY A 298 10.31 14.85 -22.16
C GLY A 298 9.74 13.42 -22.21
N VAL A 299 8.86 13.15 -23.17
CA VAL A 299 8.34 11.80 -23.43
C VAL A 299 9.38 10.93 -24.15
N LEU A 300 10.01 11.44 -25.21
CA LEU A 300 11.01 10.70 -25.98
C LEU A 300 12.23 10.33 -25.15
N ASP A 301 12.72 11.20 -24.26
CA ASP A 301 13.82 10.92 -23.32
C ASP A 301 13.54 9.73 -22.40
N ARG A 302 12.27 9.36 -22.24
CA ARG A 302 11.80 8.24 -21.40
C ARG A 302 11.50 7.02 -22.25
N PHE A 303 10.58 7.15 -23.20
CA PHE A 303 10.03 6.03 -23.95
C PHE A 303 11.01 5.46 -24.98
N SER A 304 11.91 6.27 -25.52
CA SER A 304 12.96 5.76 -26.42
C SER A 304 13.95 4.82 -25.70
N GLN A 305 14.12 4.95 -24.37
CA GLN A 305 14.97 4.02 -23.62
C GLN A 305 14.37 2.60 -23.58
N ILE A 306 13.04 2.48 -23.62
CA ILE A 306 12.36 1.18 -23.43
C ILE A 306 11.68 0.64 -24.68
N GLN A 307 11.64 1.39 -25.78
CA GLN A 307 11.15 0.96 -27.11
C GLN A 307 9.81 0.18 -27.04
N PRO A 308 8.71 0.86 -26.67
CA PRO A 308 7.40 0.22 -26.51
C PRO A 308 6.84 -0.35 -27.80
N LYS A 309 5.95 -1.33 -27.67
CA LYS A 309 5.18 -1.87 -28.80
C LYS A 309 3.76 -1.30 -28.88
N LEU A 310 3.20 -0.87 -27.76
CA LEU A 310 1.87 -0.27 -27.66
C LEU A 310 1.94 1.00 -26.83
N ILE A 311 1.23 2.05 -27.27
CA ILE A 311 1.01 3.26 -26.50
C ILE A 311 -0.48 3.61 -26.48
N PHE A 312 -1.01 3.92 -25.30
CA PHE A 312 -2.32 4.55 -25.12
C PHE A 312 -2.16 6.06 -24.99
N SER A 313 -2.98 6.85 -25.68
CA SER A 313 -2.98 8.31 -25.55
C SER A 313 -4.36 8.92 -25.75
N VAL A 314 -4.48 10.23 -25.58
CA VAL A 314 -5.70 11.01 -25.73
C VAL A 314 -5.59 11.98 -26.89
N ALA A 315 -6.72 12.36 -27.49
CA ALA A 315 -6.74 13.38 -28.53
C ALA A 315 -6.59 14.81 -28.00
N ALA A 316 -7.16 15.08 -26.83
CA ALA A 316 -7.11 16.38 -26.17
C ALA A 316 -7.42 16.22 -24.67
N VAL A 317 -7.01 17.20 -23.87
CA VAL A 317 -7.31 17.28 -22.44
C VAL A 317 -7.87 18.64 -22.06
N VAL A 318 -8.65 18.71 -20.99
CA VAL A 318 -9.13 19.97 -20.43
C VAL A 318 -8.33 20.28 -19.18
N TYR A 319 -7.60 21.40 -19.19
CA TYR A 319 -6.88 21.86 -18.02
C TYR A 319 -7.05 23.36 -17.86
N ASN A 320 -7.33 23.79 -16.63
CA ASN A 320 -7.54 25.20 -16.28
C ASN A 320 -8.65 25.86 -17.13
N GLY A 321 -9.74 25.12 -17.39
CA GLY A 321 -10.88 25.58 -18.19
C GLY A 321 -10.62 25.71 -19.69
N LYS A 322 -9.46 25.25 -20.19
CA LYS A 322 -9.09 25.30 -21.60
C LYS A 322 -8.85 23.90 -22.14
N THR A 323 -9.31 23.66 -23.36
CA THR A 323 -9.01 22.43 -24.10
C THR A 323 -7.65 22.56 -24.79
N HIS A 324 -6.74 21.63 -24.50
CA HIS A 324 -5.40 21.56 -25.08
C HIS A 324 -5.34 20.40 -26.07
N ASP A 325 -4.99 20.71 -27.32
CA ASP A 325 -4.75 19.70 -28.36
C ASP A 325 -3.53 18.85 -28.01
N HIS A 326 -3.65 17.53 -28.21
CA HIS A 326 -2.59 16.58 -27.94
C HIS A 326 -2.09 15.84 -29.20
N MET A 327 -2.77 16.00 -30.33
CA MET A 327 -2.55 15.22 -31.55
C MET A 327 -1.21 15.54 -32.22
N GLU A 328 -0.81 16.82 -32.27
CA GLU A 328 0.47 17.21 -32.85
C GLU A 328 1.66 16.70 -32.02
N LYS A 329 1.55 16.77 -30.69
CA LYS A 329 2.53 16.22 -29.76
C LYS A 329 2.64 14.71 -29.93
N LEU A 330 1.50 14.01 -29.93
CA LEU A 330 1.44 12.57 -30.11
C LEU A 330 2.05 12.13 -31.45
N THR A 331 1.73 12.84 -32.55
CA THR A 331 2.31 12.58 -33.87
C THR A 331 3.84 12.65 -33.83
N SER A 332 4.38 13.65 -33.15
CA SER A 332 5.83 13.84 -33.00
C SER A 332 6.47 12.75 -32.15
N VAL A 333 5.81 12.34 -31.05
CA VAL A 333 6.27 11.24 -30.19
C VAL A 333 6.28 9.92 -30.95
N VAL A 334 5.22 9.60 -31.70
CA VAL A 334 5.11 8.34 -32.47
C VAL A 334 6.21 8.25 -33.54
N LYS A 335 6.54 9.36 -34.21
CA LYS A 335 7.67 9.41 -35.15
C LYS A 335 9.03 9.11 -34.50
N GLY A 336 9.20 9.46 -33.22
CA GLY A 336 10.42 9.17 -32.46
C GLY A 336 10.49 7.76 -31.85
N LEU A 337 9.45 6.93 -32.03
CA LEU A 337 9.34 5.58 -31.47
C LEU A 337 9.10 4.55 -32.60
N PRO A 338 10.15 4.21 -33.38
CA PRO A 338 10.02 3.39 -34.60
C PRO A 338 9.51 1.96 -34.33
N ASP A 339 9.66 1.48 -33.10
CA ASP A 339 9.29 0.13 -32.68
C ASP A 339 7.81 -0.06 -32.36
N LEU A 340 7.02 1.03 -32.32
CA LEU A 340 5.60 1.00 -32.03
C LEU A 340 4.82 0.20 -33.08
N LYS A 341 4.03 -0.76 -32.60
CA LYS A 341 3.14 -1.59 -33.41
C LYS A 341 1.71 -1.08 -33.43
N LYS A 342 1.30 -0.35 -32.39
CA LYS A 342 -0.05 0.20 -32.29
C LYS A 342 -0.08 1.45 -31.41
N VAL A 343 -0.92 2.40 -31.79
CA VAL A 343 -1.22 3.63 -31.04
C VAL A 343 -2.72 3.66 -30.78
N VAL A 344 -3.13 3.57 -29.52
CA VAL A 344 -4.57 3.57 -29.16
C VAL A 344 -4.94 4.95 -28.66
N VAL A 345 -5.88 5.61 -29.33
CA VAL A 345 -6.29 6.99 -29.05
C VAL A 345 -7.68 7.02 -28.42
N VAL A 346 -7.79 7.64 -27.26
CA VAL A 346 -9.05 7.87 -26.55
C VAL A 346 -9.65 9.23 -26.95
N PRO A 347 -10.92 9.28 -27.40
CA PRO A 347 -11.64 10.51 -27.70
C PRO A 347 -12.13 11.20 -26.40
N TYR A 348 -11.18 11.67 -25.58
CA TYR A 348 -11.45 12.11 -24.21
C TYR A 348 -12.16 13.47 -24.11
N ALA A 349 -11.53 14.55 -24.60
CA ALA A 349 -12.08 15.92 -24.55
C ALA A 349 -12.65 16.42 -25.91
N ARG A 350 -12.70 15.53 -26.90
CA ARG A 350 -13.21 15.81 -28.25
C ARG A 350 -14.03 14.63 -28.74
N SER A 351 -15.02 14.92 -29.57
CA SER A 351 -15.80 13.86 -30.21
C SER A 351 -14.94 13.05 -31.16
N LYS A 352 -15.20 11.74 -31.28
CA LYS A 352 -14.53 10.84 -32.23
C LYS A 352 -14.52 11.40 -33.66
N HIS A 353 -15.58 12.10 -34.05
CA HIS A 353 -15.74 12.68 -35.40
C HIS A 353 -14.83 13.87 -35.69
N GLU A 354 -14.27 14.52 -34.66
CA GLU A 354 -13.39 15.70 -34.78
C GLU A 354 -11.91 15.31 -34.83
N ILE A 355 -11.59 14.02 -34.71
CA ILE A 355 -10.23 13.53 -34.54
C ILE A 355 -9.77 12.84 -35.82
N ASP A 356 -8.74 13.39 -36.45
CA ASP A 356 -8.08 12.79 -37.61
C ASP A 356 -6.88 11.94 -37.19
N LEU A 357 -7.03 10.62 -37.30
CA LEU A 357 -5.98 9.65 -37.00
C LEU A 357 -5.02 9.41 -38.18
N SER A 358 -5.32 9.90 -39.40
CA SER A 358 -4.55 9.59 -40.62
C SER A 358 -3.08 10.01 -40.55
N LYS A 359 -2.77 11.00 -39.71
CA LYS A 359 -1.42 11.54 -39.50
C LYS A 359 -0.60 10.73 -38.49
N ILE A 360 -1.22 9.81 -37.75
CA ILE A 360 -0.56 9.01 -36.71
C ILE A 360 -0.48 7.56 -37.19
N PRO A 361 0.72 7.07 -37.55
CA PRO A 361 0.91 5.71 -38.01
C PRO A 361 0.44 4.67 -36.99
N ASN A 362 -0.14 3.57 -37.48
CA ASN A 362 -0.62 2.45 -36.66
C ASN A 362 -1.64 2.83 -35.58
N SER A 363 -2.34 3.95 -35.76
CA SER A 363 -3.31 4.44 -34.78
C SER A 363 -4.71 3.87 -34.98
N VAL A 364 -5.44 3.76 -33.88
CA VAL A 364 -6.80 3.25 -33.81
C VAL A 364 -7.52 3.90 -32.62
N PHE A 365 -8.83 4.07 -32.69
CA PHE A 365 -9.60 4.52 -31.53
C PHE A 365 -9.74 3.39 -30.50
N ILE A 366 -9.90 3.76 -29.23
CA ILE A 366 -10.07 2.78 -28.14
C ILE A 366 -11.22 1.79 -28.39
N ASP A 367 -12.37 2.25 -28.90
CA ASP A 367 -13.51 1.36 -29.17
C ASP A 367 -13.18 0.31 -30.24
N ASP A 368 -12.47 0.73 -31.30
CA ASP A 368 -12.10 -0.15 -32.40
C ASP A 368 -10.99 -1.13 -31.95
N PHE A 369 -10.11 -0.70 -31.03
CA PHE A 369 -9.13 -1.56 -30.38
C PHE A 369 -9.81 -2.61 -29.49
N LEU A 370 -10.76 -2.22 -28.64
CA LEU A 370 -11.53 -3.14 -27.80
C LEU A 370 -12.38 -4.11 -28.63
N ALA A 371 -12.98 -3.63 -29.73
CA ALA A 371 -13.72 -4.47 -30.66
C ALA A 371 -12.84 -5.55 -31.30
N SER A 372 -11.56 -5.25 -31.56
CA SER A 372 -10.61 -6.25 -32.10
C SER A 372 -10.34 -7.42 -31.15
N GLY A 373 -10.60 -7.26 -29.85
CA GLY A 373 -10.45 -8.30 -28.84
C GLY A 373 -11.63 -9.29 -28.73
N ARG A 374 -12.74 -9.07 -29.44
CA ARG A 374 -13.96 -9.90 -29.35
C ARG A 374 -13.90 -11.25 -30.06
N GLY A 375 -12.77 -11.59 -30.70
CA GLY A 375 -12.58 -12.94 -31.28
C GLY A 375 -13.56 -13.30 -32.39
N GLY A 376 -13.54 -12.58 -33.53
CA GLY A 376 -14.34 -12.95 -34.70
C GLY A 376 -15.86 -12.87 -34.48
N GLU A 377 -16.62 -13.83 -35.03
CA GLU A 377 -18.11 -13.88 -34.99
C GLU A 377 -18.72 -14.06 -33.58
N ALA A 378 -17.90 -14.16 -32.52
CA ALA A 378 -18.40 -14.29 -31.16
C ALA A 378 -18.84 -12.93 -30.59
N GLU A 379 -20.09 -12.83 -30.14
CA GLU A 379 -20.62 -11.63 -29.45
C GLU A 379 -20.06 -11.42 -28.02
N HIS A 380 -19.22 -12.33 -27.53
CA HIS A 380 -18.78 -12.40 -26.13
C HIS A 380 -17.29 -12.07 -25.99
N PHE A 381 -16.92 -11.37 -24.91
CA PHE A 381 -15.51 -11.13 -24.56
C PHE A 381 -14.85 -12.44 -24.11
N PRO A 382 -13.56 -12.66 -24.42
CA PRO A 382 -12.81 -13.78 -23.87
C PRO A 382 -12.78 -13.70 -22.34
N GLN A 383 -12.72 -14.86 -21.68
CA GLN A 383 -12.57 -14.93 -20.24
C GLN A 383 -11.28 -14.21 -19.82
N LEU A 384 -11.35 -13.40 -18.76
CA LEU A 384 -10.18 -12.73 -18.20
C LEU A 384 -9.25 -13.76 -17.58
N GLU A 385 -8.02 -13.81 -18.08
CA GLU A 385 -6.93 -14.62 -17.53
C GLU A 385 -5.89 -13.70 -16.91
N PHE A 386 -5.40 -14.07 -15.72
CA PHE A 386 -4.34 -13.34 -15.02
C PHE A 386 -3.06 -14.18 -15.01
N GLU A 387 -2.02 -13.67 -15.67
CA GLU A 387 -0.72 -14.32 -15.76
C GLU A 387 -0.09 -14.49 -14.36
N GLN A 388 0.25 -15.72 -14.03
CA GLN A 388 0.88 -16.06 -12.76
C GLN A 388 2.40 -15.94 -12.89
N LEU A 389 2.96 -14.88 -12.30
CA LEU A 389 4.33 -14.42 -12.57
C LEU A 389 5.20 -14.41 -11.31
N PRO A 390 6.54 -14.42 -11.45
CA PRO A 390 7.43 -14.32 -10.31
C PRO A 390 7.19 -13.08 -9.45
N PHE A 391 7.50 -13.19 -8.16
CA PHE A 391 7.44 -12.03 -7.24
C PHE A 391 8.25 -10.83 -7.73
N ASN A 392 9.42 -11.10 -8.34
CA ASN A 392 10.31 -10.08 -8.89
C ASN A 392 9.99 -9.71 -10.35
N HIS A 393 8.89 -10.19 -10.91
CA HIS A 393 8.47 -9.84 -12.27
C HIS A 393 8.30 -8.33 -12.41
N PRO A 394 8.87 -7.69 -13.46
CA PRO A 394 8.70 -6.26 -13.68
C PRO A 394 7.24 -5.85 -13.84
N LEU A 395 6.79 -4.90 -13.03
CA LEU A 395 5.47 -4.29 -13.12
C LEU A 395 5.54 -2.88 -13.69
N PHE A 396 6.36 -2.03 -13.06
CA PHE A 396 6.47 -0.62 -13.44
C PHE A 396 7.87 -0.27 -13.94
N ILE A 397 7.93 0.53 -15.00
CA ILE A 397 9.10 1.33 -15.33
C ILE A 397 8.81 2.79 -15.01
N MET A 398 9.56 3.34 -14.08
CA MET A 398 9.43 4.70 -13.61
C MET A 398 10.70 5.50 -13.87
N TYR A 399 10.56 6.83 -14.00
CA TYR A 399 11.67 7.70 -14.37
C TYR A 399 11.92 8.77 -13.30
N SER A 400 13.19 8.97 -12.93
CA SER A 400 13.61 10.14 -12.13
C SER A 400 14.58 11.01 -12.91
N SER A 401 14.52 12.32 -12.66
CA SER A 401 15.38 13.33 -13.28
C SER A 401 16.83 13.04 -12.89
N GLY A 402 17.69 12.75 -13.86
CA GLY A 402 19.14 12.70 -13.62
C GLY A 402 19.69 14.11 -13.48
N THR A 403 20.50 14.38 -12.45
CA THR A 403 21.16 15.69 -12.28
C THR A 403 22.28 15.94 -13.30
N THR A 404 22.73 14.90 -14.02
CA THR A 404 23.88 14.96 -14.94
C THR A 404 23.72 14.08 -16.21
N GLY A 405 22.53 13.54 -16.51
CA GLY A 405 22.33 12.61 -17.63
C GLY A 405 20.86 12.25 -17.91
N ALA A 406 20.61 11.39 -18.90
CA ALA A 406 19.26 10.93 -19.26
C ALA A 406 18.48 10.40 -18.02
N PRO A 407 17.14 10.51 -18.00
CA PRO A 407 16.35 10.09 -16.84
C PRO A 407 16.67 8.66 -16.42
N LYS A 408 16.86 8.43 -15.11
CA LYS A 408 17.10 7.08 -14.57
C LYS A 408 15.85 6.24 -14.83
N CYS A 409 16.00 5.13 -15.55
CA CYS A 409 14.90 4.25 -15.93
C CYS A 409 14.84 3.07 -14.95
N MET A 410 13.95 3.12 -13.96
CA MET A 410 13.93 2.24 -12.79
C MET A 410 12.84 1.17 -12.95
N VAL A 411 13.19 -0.10 -12.72
CA VAL A 411 12.27 -1.23 -12.88
C VAL A 411 11.80 -1.73 -11.51
N HIS A 412 10.51 -1.62 -11.23
CA HIS A 412 9.89 -2.07 -9.99
C HIS A 412 9.16 -3.39 -10.19
N SER A 413 9.26 -4.30 -9.22
CA SER A 413 8.65 -5.61 -9.31
C SER A 413 7.18 -5.60 -8.86
N ALA A 414 6.37 -6.53 -9.38
CA ALA A 414 4.96 -6.67 -9.03
C ALA A 414 4.77 -6.97 -7.54
N GLY A 415 5.39 -8.07 -7.05
CA GLY A 415 5.24 -8.50 -5.67
C GLY A 415 5.84 -7.50 -4.67
N GLY A 416 7.02 -6.97 -4.99
CA GLY A 416 7.70 -5.98 -4.15
C GLY A 416 6.93 -4.67 -4.02
N THR A 417 6.34 -4.18 -5.12
CA THR A 417 5.49 -2.98 -5.10
C THR A 417 4.20 -3.23 -4.33
N LEU A 418 3.49 -4.33 -4.62
CA LEU A 418 2.19 -4.62 -4.01
C LEU A 418 2.30 -4.77 -2.49
N ILE A 419 3.24 -5.60 -1.99
CA ILE A 419 3.35 -5.82 -0.53
C ILE A 419 3.73 -4.54 0.22
N GLN A 420 4.56 -3.71 -0.40
CA GLN A 420 4.98 -2.46 0.19
C GLN A 420 3.83 -1.46 0.23
N HIS A 421 3.06 -1.33 -0.85
CA HIS A 421 1.89 -0.48 -0.91
C HIS A 421 0.81 -0.95 0.06
N LEU A 422 0.51 -2.25 0.15
CA LEU A 422 -0.46 -2.79 1.10
C LEU A 422 -0.06 -2.51 2.55
N LYS A 423 1.23 -2.67 2.89
CA LYS A 423 1.76 -2.28 4.20
C LYS A 423 1.54 -0.80 4.48
N GLU A 424 1.76 0.07 3.50
CA GLU A 424 1.54 1.52 3.65
C GLU A 424 0.06 1.88 3.75
N HIS A 425 -0.80 1.31 2.92
CA HIS A 425 -2.23 1.58 2.93
C HIS A 425 -2.89 1.04 4.20
N ILE A 426 -2.74 -0.25 4.48
CA ILE A 426 -3.43 -0.92 5.58
C ILE A 426 -2.85 -0.50 6.93
N LEU A 427 -1.53 -0.59 7.11
CA LEU A 427 -0.92 -0.38 8.44
C LEU A 427 -0.63 1.09 8.71
N HIS A 428 0.03 1.78 7.77
CA HIS A 428 0.35 3.21 7.97
C HIS A 428 -0.86 4.11 7.71
N GLY A 429 -1.68 3.80 6.71
CA GLY A 429 -2.87 4.56 6.35
C GLY A 429 -4.10 4.23 7.18
N ASN A 430 -4.08 3.15 7.97
CA ASN A 430 -5.26 2.59 8.63
C ASN A 430 -6.42 2.33 7.65
N MET A 431 -6.09 1.95 6.41
CA MET A 431 -7.05 1.84 5.32
C MET A 431 -7.79 0.51 5.35
N THR A 432 -9.08 0.56 5.05
CA THR A 432 -10.00 -0.57 4.90
C THR A 432 -10.71 -0.50 3.55
N SER A 433 -11.49 -1.52 3.21
CA SER A 433 -12.33 -1.50 1.99
C SER A 433 -13.46 -0.46 2.03
N SER A 434 -13.77 0.08 3.22
CA SER A 434 -14.77 1.16 3.37
C SER A 434 -14.23 2.54 3.03
N ASP A 435 -12.91 2.66 2.81
CA ASP A 435 -12.29 3.94 2.51
C ASP A 435 -12.49 4.41 1.07
N VAL A 436 -12.58 5.73 0.93
CA VAL A 436 -12.64 6.44 -0.35
C VAL A 436 -11.44 7.38 -0.41
N ILE A 437 -10.46 7.04 -1.23
CA ILE A 437 -9.20 7.77 -1.32
C ILE A 437 -9.12 8.60 -2.61
N ILE A 438 -8.68 9.84 -2.47
CA ILE A 438 -8.18 10.67 -3.57
C ILE A 438 -6.71 10.97 -3.33
N TYR A 439 -5.90 10.99 -4.39
CA TYR A 439 -4.64 11.70 -4.40
C TYR A 439 -4.65 12.67 -5.58
N TYR A 440 -4.53 13.97 -5.31
CA TYR A 440 -4.35 14.96 -6.37
C TYR A 440 -2.96 14.77 -7.00
N THR A 441 -2.93 14.08 -8.14
CA THR A 441 -1.70 13.62 -8.79
C THR A 441 -1.88 13.42 -10.29
N THR A 442 -0.78 13.16 -11.00
CA THR A 442 -0.78 12.84 -12.42
C THR A 442 -0.18 11.45 -12.65
N THR A 443 -0.50 10.83 -13.79
CA THR A 443 0.01 9.51 -14.20
C THR A 443 1.53 9.48 -14.39
N GLY A 444 2.20 10.63 -14.40
CA GLY A 444 3.66 10.74 -14.49
C GLY A 444 4.37 10.66 -13.14
N TRP A 445 3.64 10.63 -12.01
CA TRP A 445 4.20 10.62 -10.66
C TRP A 445 3.93 9.27 -9.99
N MET A 446 4.86 8.82 -9.15
CA MET A 446 4.71 7.57 -8.41
C MET A 446 3.49 7.55 -7.47
N MET A 447 2.98 8.72 -7.06
CA MET A 447 1.77 8.80 -6.23
C MET A 447 0.54 8.28 -6.95
N TRP A 448 0.50 8.33 -8.30
CA TRP A 448 -0.55 7.68 -9.07
C TRP A 448 -0.44 6.15 -8.95
N ASN A 449 0.76 5.57 -9.14
CA ASN A 449 0.99 4.14 -8.96
C ASN A 449 0.66 3.67 -7.53
N TRP A 450 1.02 4.48 -6.52
CA TRP A 450 0.71 4.25 -5.12
C TRP A 450 -0.80 4.27 -4.84
N LEU A 451 -1.51 5.28 -5.37
CA LEU A 451 -2.96 5.39 -5.29
C LEU A 451 -3.67 4.16 -5.91
N MET A 452 -3.19 3.68 -7.06
CA MET A 452 -3.82 2.55 -7.74
C MET A 452 -3.79 1.25 -6.92
N SER A 453 -2.78 1.06 -6.08
CA SER A 453 -2.71 -0.11 -5.20
C SER A 453 -3.70 -0.07 -4.04
N ALA A 454 -4.41 1.03 -3.81
CA ALA A 454 -5.54 1.06 -2.86
C ALA A 454 -6.68 0.13 -3.31
N LEU A 455 -6.81 -0.15 -4.62
CA LEU A 455 -7.75 -1.13 -5.14
C LEU A 455 -7.51 -2.54 -4.57
N ALA A 456 -6.26 -2.89 -4.25
CA ALA A 456 -5.93 -4.18 -3.65
C ALA A 456 -6.35 -4.30 -2.18
N VAL A 457 -6.66 -3.18 -1.51
CA VAL A 457 -7.30 -3.16 -0.18
C VAL A 457 -8.82 -3.33 -0.29
N GLY A 458 -9.38 -3.16 -1.49
CA GLY A 458 -10.82 -3.08 -1.72
C GLY A 458 -11.39 -1.68 -1.53
N ALA A 459 -10.54 -0.66 -1.36
CA ALA A 459 -10.94 0.73 -1.20
C ALA A 459 -11.37 1.36 -2.54
N SER A 460 -12.23 2.38 -2.47
CA SER A 460 -12.64 3.15 -3.63
C SER A 460 -11.62 4.24 -3.96
N VAL A 461 -11.30 4.40 -5.25
CA VAL A 461 -10.32 5.39 -5.72
C VAL A 461 -11.03 6.49 -6.51
N VAL A 462 -10.84 7.74 -6.11
CA VAL A 462 -11.29 8.92 -6.85
C VAL A 462 -10.18 9.40 -7.77
N LEU A 463 -10.46 9.43 -9.08
CA LEU A 463 -9.58 9.95 -10.11
C LEU A 463 -9.96 11.39 -10.41
N TYR A 464 -8.97 12.28 -10.47
CA TYR A 464 -9.19 13.69 -10.75
C TYR A 464 -8.24 14.16 -11.84
N ASP A 465 -8.82 14.60 -12.95
CA ASP A 465 -8.13 15.22 -14.08
C ASP A 465 -8.59 16.68 -14.23
N GLY A 466 -7.83 17.60 -13.64
CA GLY A 466 -8.19 19.01 -13.66
C GLY A 466 -7.25 19.87 -12.83
N SER A 467 -7.47 21.18 -12.92
CA SER A 467 -6.80 22.14 -12.03
C SER A 467 -7.43 22.05 -10.65
N PRO A 468 -6.68 22.09 -9.55
CA PRO A 468 -7.23 22.01 -8.20
C PRO A 468 -7.74 23.40 -7.72
N LEU A 469 -7.86 24.36 -8.65
CA LEU A 469 -8.26 25.75 -8.41
C LEU A 469 -9.36 26.24 -9.36
N ILE A 470 -9.77 25.42 -10.34
CA ILE A 470 -10.80 25.75 -11.33
C ILE A 470 -11.82 24.60 -11.36
N PRO A 471 -13.14 24.86 -11.44
CA PRO A 471 -13.79 26.18 -11.63
C PRO A 471 -13.66 27.11 -10.42
N THR A 472 -13.43 26.56 -9.23
CA THR A 472 -13.17 27.32 -8.01
C THR A 472 -12.03 26.67 -7.20
N PRO A 473 -11.41 27.41 -6.28
CA PRO A 473 -10.49 26.85 -5.28
C PRO A 473 -11.12 25.82 -4.32
N ASN A 474 -12.45 25.64 -4.34
CA ASN A 474 -13.17 24.67 -3.50
C ASN A 474 -13.40 23.33 -4.19
N VAL A 475 -13.11 23.18 -5.49
CA VAL A 475 -13.51 22.00 -6.28
C VAL A 475 -13.15 20.65 -5.63
N LEU A 476 -11.98 20.53 -5.00
CA LEU A 476 -11.58 19.28 -4.34
C LEU A 476 -12.27 19.06 -2.98
N TRP A 477 -12.69 20.12 -2.30
CA TRP A 477 -13.50 20.07 -1.08
C TRP A 477 -14.96 19.76 -1.41
N ASP A 478 -15.50 20.33 -2.49
CA ASP A 478 -16.83 20.00 -3.02
C ASP A 478 -16.91 18.49 -3.32
N LEU A 479 -15.89 17.93 -3.98
CA LEU A 479 -15.78 16.50 -4.26
C LEU A 479 -15.63 15.65 -2.99
N THR A 480 -14.96 16.19 -1.96
CA THR A 480 -14.79 15.49 -0.69
C THR A 480 -16.15 15.21 -0.04
N ASP A 481 -17.02 16.22 0.03
CA ASP A 481 -18.36 16.06 0.58
C ASP A 481 -19.28 15.24 -0.34
N GLN A 482 -19.21 15.47 -1.66
CA GLN A 482 -20.08 14.81 -2.63
C GLN A 482 -19.83 13.30 -2.72
N LEU A 483 -18.55 12.87 -2.66
CA LEU A 483 -18.16 11.48 -2.85
C LEU A 483 -17.85 10.75 -1.54
N GLY A 484 -17.95 11.45 -0.40
CA GLY A 484 -17.64 10.88 0.91
C GLY A 484 -16.16 10.49 1.05
N ILE A 485 -15.25 11.32 0.54
CA ILE A 485 -13.80 11.04 0.57
C ILE A 485 -13.33 10.96 2.04
N THR A 486 -12.62 9.88 2.38
CA THR A 486 -12.12 9.60 3.73
C THR A 486 -10.63 9.92 3.87
N ILE A 487 -9.86 9.73 2.79
CA ILE A 487 -8.42 10.00 2.72
C ILE A 487 -8.12 10.95 1.56
N PHE A 488 -7.54 12.11 1.86
CA PHE A 488 -7.23 13.15 0.88
C PHE A 488 -5.72 13.39 0.75
N GLY A 489 -5.12 12.99 -0.37
CA GLY A 489 -3.72 13.21 -0.68
C GLY A 489 -3.47 14.43 -1.58
N THR A 490 -2.47 15.23 -1.25
CA THR A 490 -2.10 16.44 -2.00
C THR A 490 -0.62 16.80 -1.86
N GLY A 491 -0.22 17.92 -2.48
CA GLY A 491 1.10 18.52 -2.33
C GLY A 491 1.12 19.63 -1.29
N ALA A 492 2.23 19.79 -0.57
CA ALA A 492 2.37 20.86 0.44
C ALA A 492 2.18 22.28 -0.15
N LYS A 493 2.60 22.49 -1.41
CA LYS A 493 2.40 23.77 -2.09
C LYS A 493 0.92 24.12 -2.28
N TRP A 494 0.05 23.15 -2.54
CA TRP A 494 -1.38 23.43 -2.71
C TRP A 494 -2.00 23.92 -1.39
N LEU A 495 -1.70 23.27 -0.27
CA LEU A 495 -2.12 23.73 1.07
C LEU A 495 -1.63 25.17 1.36
N SER A 496 -0.40 25.51 0.94
CA SER A 496 0.13 26.86 1.11
C SER A 496 -0.64 27.89 0.26
N VAL A 497 -0.99 27.55 -0.98
CA VAL A 497 -1.82 28.41 -1.85
C VAL A 497 -3.21 28.62 -1.27
N LEU A 498 -3.83 27.59 -0.68
CA LEU A 498 -5.13 27.75 -0.02
C LEU A 498 -5.04 28.67 1.21
N GLN A 499 -3.97 28.51 1.99
CA GLN A 499 -3.67 29.38 3.13
C GLN A 499 -3.47 30.84 2.70
N GLU A 500 -2.67 31.09 1.65
CA GLU A 500 -2.43 32.43 1.07
C GLU A 500 -3.74 33.09 0.59
N ARG A 501 -4.67 32.28 0.05
CA ARG A 501 -6.00 32.74 -0.38
C ARG A 501 -7.02 32.83 0.76
N ASN A 502 -6.61 32.55 1.99
CA ASN A 502 -7.45 32.55 3.19
C ASN A 502 -8.71 31.67 3.04
N LEU A 503 -8.57 30.51 2.37
CA LEU A 503 -9.67 29.55 2.28
C LEU A 503 -9.93 28.89 3.63
N LYS A 504 -11.20 28.69 3.96
CA LYS A 504 -11.62 28.04 5.20
C LYS A 504 -12.68 26.96 4.94
N PRO A 505 -12.28 25.79 4.43
CA PRO A 505 -13.20 24.68 4.18
C PRO A 505 -14.04 24.28 5.41
N ALA A 506 -13.52 24.45 6.63
CA ALA A 506 -14.25 24.20 7.88
C ALA A 506 -15.54 25.05 8.04
N GLU A 507 -15.61 26.22 7.39
CA GLU A 507 -16.76 27.13 7.45
C GLU A 507 -17.74 26.90 6.27
N THR A 508 -17.33 26.17 5.23
CA THR A 508 -18.06 26.06 3.97
C THR A 508 -18.45 24.63 3.57
N HIS A 509 -17.82 23.61 4.18
CA HIS A 509 -17.99 22.20 3.85
C HIS A 509 -18.23 21.37 5.12
N ASN A 510 -18.83 20.20 4.97
CA ASN A 510 -19.14 19.28 6.05
C ASN A 510 -17.90 18.50 6.52
N LEU A 511 -17.13 17.96 5.56
CA LEU A 511 -15.88 17.22 5.77
C LEU A 511 -16.00 16.09 6.81
N GLN A 512 -17.19 15.53 7.02
CA GLN A 512 -17.43 14.54 8.08
C GLN A 512 -16.75 13.20 7.78
N SER A 513 -16.74 12.78 6.51
CA SER A 513 -16.08 11.54 6.07
C SER A 513 -14.55 11.61 6.19
N LEU A 514 -13.97 12.80 6.02
CA LEU A 514 -12.55 13.01 5.92
C LEU A 514 -11.86 12.79 7.27
N HIS A 515 -11.04 11.74 7.39
CA HIS A 515 -10.26 11.48 8.60
C HIS A 515 -8.76 11.66 8.40
N THR A 516 -8.25 11.59 7.16
CA THR A 516 -6.80 11.72 6.89
C THR A 516 -6.53 12.69 5.74
N ILE A 517 -5.57 13.59 5.93
CA ILE A 517 -4.97 14.43 4.88
C ILE A 517 -3.50 14.05 4.75
N LEU A 518 -3.07 13.67 3.54
CA LEU A 518 -1.68 13.34 3.23
C LEU A 518 -1.02 14.46 2.41
N SER A 519 0.23 14.78 2.72
CA SER A 519 1.02 15.79 2.02
C SER A 519 2.39 15.26 1.61
N THR A 520 2.76 15.44 0.34
CA THR A 520 4.07 15.04 -0.19
C THR A 520 4.63 16.00 -1.24
N GLY A 521 5.77 15.65 -1.85
CA GLY A 521 6.43 16.39 -2.93
C GLY A 521 7.44 17.42 -2.43
N SER A 522 7.14 18.08 -1.31
CA SER A 522 8.05 18.96 -0.58
C SER A 522 7.75 18.90 0.93
N PRO A 523 8.70 19.30 1.79
CA PRO A 523 8.45 19.39 3.23
C PRO A 523 7.22 20.27 3.52
N LEU A 524 6.30 19.77 4.36
CA LEU A 524 5.15 20.55 4.79
C LEU A 524 5.58 21.58 5.83
N LYS A 525 5.29 22.86 5.56
CA LYS A 525 5.70 23.95 6.43
C LYS A 525 5.01 23.84 7.80
N PRO A 526 5.70 24.17 8.89
CA PRO A 526 5.12 24.16 10.23
C PRO A 526 3.79 24.97 10.33
N GLN A 527 3.72 26.13 9.67
CA GLN A 527 2.53 26.99 9.66
C GLN A 527 1.36 26.37 8.88
N SER A 528 1.63 25.49 7.90
CA SER A 528 0.60 24.81 7.14
C SER A 528 -0.11 23.73 7.97
N TYR A 529 0.56 23.13 8.97
CA TYR A 529 -0.13 22.30 9.97
C TYR A 529 -1.17 23.12 10.73
N ASP A 530 -0.77 24.29 11.23
CA ASP A 530 -1.64 25.19 11.99
C ASP A 530 -2.85 25.64 11.14
N TYR A 531 -2.63 25.89 9.85
CA TYR A 531 -3.69 26.20 8.89
C TYR A 531 -4.68 25.05 8.73
N VAL A 532 -4.22 23.82 8.52
CA VAL A 532 -5.12 22.66 8.34
C VAL A 532 -6.00 22.47 9.57
N TYR A 533 -5.42 22.43 10.77
CA TYR A 533 -6.18 22.20 11.99
C TYR A 533 -7.15 23.33 12.34
N ARG A 534 -6.83 24.58 11.97
CA ARG A 534 -7.68 25.75 12.24
C ARG A 534 -8.75 26.00 11.18
N CYS A 535 -8.40 25.84 9.91
CA CYS A 535 -9.23 26.32 8.79
C CYS A 535 -9.83 25.20 7.94
N ILE A 536 -9.32 23.97 8.02
CA ILE A 536 -9.81 22.83 7.24
C ILE A 536 -10.57 21.87 8.15
N LYS A 537 -9.89 21.22 9.10
CA LYS A 537 -10.53 20.28 10.04
C LYS A 537 -9.61 20.02 11.24
N SER A 538 -10.15 20.12 12.45
CA SER A 538 -9.37 20.04 13.70
C SER A 538 -9.05 18.61 14.15
N ASN A 539 -9.80 17.62 13.66
CA ASN A 539 -9.72 16.22 14.09
C ASN A 539 -9.33 15.24 12.96
N VAL A 540 -8.53 15.70 11.99
CA VAL A 540 -7.91 14.82 10.97
C VAL A 540 -6.52 14.38 11.38
N LEU A 541 -6.08 13.22 10.90
CA LEU A 541 -4.66 12.92 10.82
C LEU A 541 -4.06 13.71 9.65
N LEU A 542 -3.17 14.66 9.93
CA LEU A 542 -2.36 15.32 8.91
C LEU A 542 -1.00 14.63 8.80
N GLY A 543 -0.86 13.78 7.79
CA GLY A 543 0.34 13.00 7.52
C GLY A 543 1.22 13.64 6.46
N SER A 544 2.41 14.09 6.82
CA SER A 544 3.46 14.34 5.82
C SER A 544 4.14 13.03 5.48
N ILE A 545 4.24 12.70 4.18
CA ILE A 545 4.85 11.47 3.69
C ILE A 545 6.05 11.78 2.80
N SER A 546 7.10 10.99 2.94
CA SER A 546 8.31 11.14 2.14
C SER A 546 8.83 9.80 1.65
N GLY A 547 9.18 9.83 0.37
CA GLY A 547 9.58 8.70 -0.44
C GLY A 547 9.89 9.19 -1.82
N GLY A 548 9.81 8.30 -2.79
CA GLY A 548 9.97 8.73 -4.16
C GLY A 548 9.89 7.63 -5.18
N THR A 549 10.05 8.05 -6.42
CA THR A 549 10.07 7.19 -7.60
C THR A 549 11.10 6.08 -7.47
N ASP A 550 12.20 6.34 -6.75
CA ASP A 550 13.31 5.40 -6.54
C ASP A 550 12.89 4.12 -5.81
N ILE A 551 11.83 4.14 -5.00
CA ILE A 551 11.33 2.93 -4.31
C ILE A 551 9.85 2.68 -4.56
N VAL A 552 9.17 3.58 -5.29
CA VAL A 552 7.70 3.58 -5.51
C VAL A 552 6.98 3.31 -4.19
N SER A 553 7.33 4.08 -3.16
CA SER A 553 6.90 3.89 -1.77
C SER A 553 7.43 5.03 -0.90
N CYS A 554 7.06 5.06 0.38
CA CYS A 554 7.55 5.98 1.40
C CYS A 554 8.59 5.33 2.33
N PHE A 555 9.68 6.06 2.61
CA PHE A 555 10.65 5.69 3.65
C PHE A 555 10.11 6.04 5.04
N MET A 556 9.36 7.14 5.13
CA MET A 556 8.72 7.64 6.35
C MET A 556 7.38 8.29 5.99
N GLY A 557 6.44 8.27 6.92
CA GLY A 557 5.11 8.79 6.68
C GLY A 557 4.24 8.84 7.91
N GLN A 558 2.94 8.80 7.66
CA GLN A 558 1.93 8.83 8.69
C GLN A 558 1.89 7.53 9.50
N ASN A 559 1.42 7.66 10.74
CA ASN A 559 1.06 6.52 11.57
C ASN A 559 -0.08 6.93 12.51
N PRO A 560 -1.21 6.20 12.52
CA PRO A 560 -2.39 6.52 13.32
C PRO A 560 -2.18 6.34 14.83
N THR A 561 -1.15 5.60 15.25
CA THR A 561 -0.92 5.24 16.65
C THR A 561 0.08 6.16 17.37
N VAL A 562 0.61 7.18 16.69
CA VAL A 562 1.58 8.12 17.25
C VAL A 562 1.15 9.56 16.99
N PRO A 563 1.53 10.53 17.84
CA PRO A 563 1.15 11.92 17.66
C PRO A 563 1.74 12.54 16.38
N VAL A 564 1.06 13.57 15.87
CA VAL A 564 1.58 14.44 14.82
C VAL A 564 2.34 15.59 15.47
N TYR A 565 3.62 15.74 15.14
CA TYR A 565 4.42 16.89 15.57
C TYR A 565 4.57 17.89 14.42
N ARG A 566 4.29 19.15 14.71
CA ARG A 566 4.38 20.25 13.77
C ARG A 566 5.75 20.29 13.09
N GLY A 567 5.76 20.16 11.76
CA GLY A 567 6.99 20.22 10.94
C GLY A 567 7.80 18.92 10.89
N GLU A 568 7.32 17.83 11.49
CA GLU A 568 7.96 16.52 11.46
C GLU A 568 7.13 15.51 10.65
N ILE A 569 7.79 14.63 9.93
CA ILE A 569 7.20 13.38 9.45
C ILE A 569 7.18 12.40 10.62
N GLN A 570 6.02 11.82 10.93
CA GLN A 570 5.77 11.14 12.21
C GLN A 570 6.73 9.99 12.50
N THR A 571 6.90 9.07 11.55
CA THR A 571 7.69 7.86 11.80
C THR A 571 8.31 7.27 10.53
N ARG A 572 9.33 6.46 10.73
CA ARG A 572 9.90 5.59 9.69
C ARG A 572 8.90 4.48 9.37
N ASN A 573 8.76 4.15 8.10
CA ASN A 573 7.82 3.11 7.71
C ASN A 573 8.30 1.72 8.17
N LEU A 574 7.35 0.83 8.45
CA LEU A 574 7.63 -0.54 8.86
C LEU A 574 8.48 -1.26 7.81
N GLY A 575 9.46 -2.04 8.28
CA GLY A 575 10.41 -2.75 7.41
C GLY A 575 11.46 -1.86 6.74
N ILE A 576 11.49 -0.55 7.02
CA ILE A 576 12.42 0.39 6.40
C ILE A 576 13.45 0.87 7.44
N ALA A 577 14.66 0.32 7.35
CA ALA A 577 15.75 0.58 8.29
C ALA A 577 16.44 1.94 8.00
N VAL A 578 15.70 3.04 8.16
CA VAL A 578 16.18 4.41 7.92
C VAL A 578 16.99 4.95 9.11
N GLU A 579 18.12 5.57 8.77
CA GLU A 579 18.97 6.36 9.67
C GLU A 579 19.41 7.68 9.00
N ALA A 580 19.87 8.63 9.82
CA ALA A 580 20.60 9.81 9.37
C ALA A 580 22.09 9.60 9.68
N TRP A 581 22.97 9.71 8.68
CA TRP A 581 24.41 9.50 8.83
C TRP A 581 25.23 10.79 8.69
N SER A 582 26.23 10.97 9.53
CA SER A 582 27.21 12.04 9.41
C SER A 582 28.09 11.84 8.16
N PRO A 583 28.89 12.85 7.75
CA PRO A 583 29.89 12.69 6.67
C PRO A 583 30.87 11.53 6.90
N ASP A 584 31.15 11.17 8.15
CA ASP A 584 32.03 10.05 8.52
C ASP A 584 31.33 8.68 8.46
N GLY A 585 30.07 8.63 8.03
CA GLY A 585 29.29 7.39 7.91
C GLY A 585 28.84 6.81 9.25
N LYS A 586 28.57 7.68 10.25
CA LYS A 586 28.08 7.27 11.57
C LYS A 586 26.64 7.73 11.79
N PRO A 587 25.78 6.92 12.44
CA PRO A 587 24.42 7.34 12.76
C PRO A 587 24.43 8.54 13.72
N VAL A 588 23.55 9.51 13.44
CA VAL A 588 23.37 10.71 14.25
C VAL A 588 21.89 10.93 14.60
N TRP A 589 21.65 11.51 15.78
CA TRP A 589 20.33 11.87 16.29
C TRP A 589 20.36 13.30 16.79
N GLY A 590 19.31 14.08 16.50
CA GLY A 590 19.27 15.50 16.82
C GLY A 590 20.19 16.38 15.95
N GLU A 591 20.99 15.77 15.08
CA GLU A 591 21.86 16.41 14.11
C GLU A 591 21.41 16.07 12.69
N SER A 592 21.85 16.90 11.75
CA SER A 592 21.53 16.73 10.34
C SER A 592 22.49 15.70 9.72
N GLY A 593 21.97 14.80 8.88
CA GLY A 593 22.73 13.74 8.25
C GLY A 593 22.11 13.23 6.95
N GLU A 594 22.89 12.45 6.20
CA GLU A 594 22.47 11.76 4.98
C GLU A 594 21.41 10.71 5.32
N LEU A 595 20.27 10.73 4.62
CA LEU A 595 19.26 9.70 4.74
C LEU A 595 19.79 8.42 4.10
N VAL A 596 19.96 7.39 4.94
CA VAL A 596 20.39 6.06 4.51
C VAL A 596 19.36 5.01 4.87
N CYS A 597 19.31 3.93 4.09
CA CYS A 597 18.55 2.72 4.42
C CYS A 597 19.51 1.53 4.50
N LEU A 598 19.59 0.92 5.69
CA LEU A 598 20.61 -0.08 6.02
C LEU A 598 20.29 -1.48 5.50
N LYS A 599 19.03 -1.74 5.15
CA LYS A 599 18.53 -3.07 4.80
C LYS A 599 17.79 -3.02 3.46
N PRO A 600 17.85 -4.09 2.67
CA PRO A 600 17.05 -4.18 1.44
C PRO A 600 15.57 -4.15 1.79
N ILE A 601 14.78 -3.55 0.91
CA ILE A 601 13.33 -3.42 1.03
C ILE A 601 12.67 -3.99 -0.23
N PRO A 602 11.48 -4.65 -0.14
CA PRO A 602 10.91 -5.39 -1.27
C PRO A 602 10.69 -4.58 -2.55
N CYS A 603 10.41 -3.28 -2.39
CA CYS A 603 10.07 -2.33 -3.46
C CYS A 603 11.27 -1.65 -4.12
N GLN A 604 12.51 -1.95 -3.68
CA GLN A 604 13.72 -1.45 -4.35
C GLN A 604 13.68 -1.78 -5.84
N PRO A 605 14.22 -0.90 -6.72
CA PRO A 605 14.36 -1.20 -8.13
C PRO A 605 15.13 -2.50 -8.27
N THR A 606 14.58 -3.43 -9.04
CA THR A 606 15.27 -4.69 -9.34
C THR A 606 16.56 -4.42 -10.12
N HIS A 607 16.52 -3.41 -11.00
CA HIS A 607 17.62 -2.89 -11.78
C HIS A 607 17.22 -1.57 -12.45
N PHE A 608 18.18 -0.90 -13.09
CA PHE A 608 17.89 0.13 -14.08
C PHE A 608 17.81 -0.50 -15.47
N TRP A 609 16.88 -0.05 -16.30
CA TRP A 609 16.76 -0.48 -17.68
C TRP A 609 17.99 -0.03 -18.49
N ASN A 610 18.46 -0.86 -19.43
CA ASN A 610 19.69 -0.63 -20.21
C ASN A 610 20.92 -0.28 -19.32
N ASP A 611 21.07 -0.99 -18.20
CA ASP A 611 22.22 -0.91 -17.28
C ASP A 611 22.75 -2.32 -16.98
N GLU A 612 23.26 -3.01 -18.01
CA GLU A 612 23.64 -4.42 -17.96
C GLU A 612 24.58 -4.78 -16.80
N ASN A 613 25.55 -3.90 -16.51
CA ASN A 613 26.50 -4.08 -15.40
C ASN A 613 26.04 -3.46 -14.07
N ARG A 614 24.83 -2.90 -14.02
CA ARG A 614 24.23 -2.21 -12.86
C ARG A 614 25.08 -1.04 -12.34
N SER A 615 25.97 -0.50 -13.17
CA SER A 615 26.90 0.54 -12.74
C SER A 615 26.19 1.85 -12.43
N LYS A 616 25.14 2.21 -13.19
CA LYS A 616 24.35 3.41 -12.92
C LYS A 616 23.55 3.23 -11.64
N TYR A 617 22.96 2.06 -11.43
CA TYR A 617 22.22 1.75 -10.21
C TYR A 617 23.13 1.78 -8.97
N HIS A 618 24.28 1.11 -9.02
CA HIS A 618 25.26 1.09 -7.94
C HIS A 618 25.80 2.50 -7.66
N LYS A 619 26.15 3.24 -8.71
CA LYS A 619 26.63 4.62 -8.58
C LYS A 619 25.59 5.52 -7.91
N ALA A 620 24.30 5.31 -8.20
CA ALA A 620 23.23 6.15 -7.70
C ALA A 620 22.99 6.03 -6.19
N TYR A 621 23.13 4.83 -5.59
CA TYR A 621 22.72 4.62 -4.20
C TYR A 621 23.74 3.92 -3.31
N PHE A 622 24.76 3.25 -3.87
CA PHE A 622 25.71 2.42 -3.10
C PHE A 622 27.16 2.89 -3.19
N SER A 623 27.41 4.03 -3.86
CA SER A 623 28.75 4.58 -4.04
C SER A 623 29.25 5.39 -2.85
N THR A 624 28.35 6.06 -2.12
CA THR A 624 28.70 6.87 -0.94
C THR A 624 29.10 5.99 0.23
N TYR A 625 28.29 4.97 0.53
CA TYR A 625 28.49 4.05 1.65
C TYR A 625 28.41 2.61 1.14
N PRO A 626 29.52 1.85 1.13
CA PRO A 626 29.53 0.48 0.62
C PRO A 626 28.47 -0.40 1.31
N GLY A 627 27.60 -1.01 0.50
CA GLY A 627 26.55 -1.92 0.99
C GLY A 627 25.34 -1.24 1.64
N VAL A 628 25.29 0.10 1.69
CA VAL A 628 24.21 0.88 2.29
C VAL A 628 23.57 1.78 1.24
N TRP A 629 22.24 1.82 1.21
CA TRP A 629 21.52 2.72 0.32
C TRP A 629 21.60 4.15 0.84
N ALA A 630 22.30 5.04 0.14
CA ALA A 630 22.25 6.48 0.35
C ALA A 630 21.21 7.09 -0.59
N HIS A 631 20.18 7.74 -0.03
CA HIS A 631 19.05 8.23 -0.83
C HIS A 631 19.36 9.54 -1.58
N GLY A 632 20.35 10.31 -1.11
CA GLY A 632 20.64 11.64 -1.64
C GLY A 632 19.73 12.73 -1.08
N ASP A 633 19.12 12.47 0.07
CA ASP A 633 18.35 13.45 0.86
C ASP A 633 19.02 13.66 2.21
N TYR A 634 18.94 14.88 2.72
CA TYR A 634 19.45 15.26 4.03
C TYR A 634 18.28 15.37 5.01
N CYS A 635 18.43 14.82 6.21
CA CYS A 635 17.37 14.81 7.20
C CYS A 635 17.94 14.91 8.62
N LYS A 636 17.06 15.20 9.58
CA LYS A 636 17.35 15.17 11.01
C LYS A 636 16.28 14.35 11.70
N ILE A 637 16.70 13.42 12.56
CA ILE A 637 15.79 12.60 13.37
C ILE A 637 15.74 13.20 14.77
N ASN A 638 14.55 13.52 15.25
CA ASN A 638 14.34 14.07 16.58
C ASN A 638 14.57 12.97 17.65
N PRO A 639 15.48 13.16 18.62
CA PRO A 639 15.82 12.13 19.61
C PRO A 639 14.70 11.84 20.61
N LYS A 640 13.71 12.73 20.75
CA LYS A 640 12.58 12.57 21.67
C LYS A 640 11.36 11.96 21.00
N THR A 641 10.99 12.49 19.84
CA THR A 641 9.76 12.08 19.13
C THR A 641 10.02 10.94 18.14
N GLY A 642 11.26 10.77 17.68
CA GLY A 642 11.60 9.90 16.56
C GLY A 642 11.16 10.46 15.19
N GLY A 643 10.51 11.63 15.17
CA GLY A 643 10.05 12.29 13.96
C GLY A 643 11.21 12.77 13.08
N ILE A 644 10.95 12.85 11.78
CA ILE A 644 11.96 13.15 10.77
C ILE A 644 11.68 14.52 10.17
N VAL A 645 12.69 15.39 10.19
CA VAL A 645 12.68 16.67 9.48
C VAL A 645 13.50 16.52 8.21
N MET A 646 12.85 16.66 7.06
CA MET A 646 13.52 16.65 5.76
C MET A 646 14.18 18.01 5.51
N LEU A 647 15.49 18.01 5.28
CA LEU A 647 16.30 19.22 5.15
C LEU A 647 16.61 19.60 3.70
N GLY A 648 16.24 18.75 2.75
CA GLY A 648 16.41 18.97 1.31
C GLY A 648 17.29 17.90 0.67
N ARG A 649 17.73 18.17 -0.56
CA ARG A 649 18.61 17.27 -1.31
C ARG A 649 20.05 17.36 -0.82
N SER A 650 20.74 16.23 -0.74
CA SER A 650 22.14 16.16 -0.31
C SER A 650 23.12 16.84 -1.27
N ASP A 651 22.79 16.90 -2.56
CA ASP A 651 23.55 17.64 -3.59
C ASP A 651 23.29 19.16 -3.57
N GLY A 652 22.23 19.59 -2.87
CA GLY A 652 21.89 20.97 -2.57
C GLY A 652 22.27 21.43 -1.16
N THR A 653 22.95 20.60 -0.36
CA THR A 653 23.44 21.03 0.97
C THR A 653 24.49 22.12 0.81
N LEU A 654 24.46 23.08 1.72
CA LEU A 654 25.36 24.21 1.80
C LEU A 654 26.42 23.91 2.85
N ASN A 655 27.70 24.16 2.55
CA ASN A 655 28.83 23.91 3.43
C ASN A 655 29.80 25.11 3.55
N PRO A 656 29.32 26.33 3.90
CA PRO A 656 30.22 27.45 4.10
C PRO A 656 31.14 27.20 5.31
N ASN A 657 32.46 27.36 5.10
CA ASN A 657 33.47 27.25 6.15
C ASN A 657 33.39 25.95 6.99
N GLY A 658 33.05 24.83 6.34
CA GLY A 658 33.04 23.50 6.95
C GLY A 658 31.80 23.17 7.83
N VAL A 659 30.73 23.97 7.76
CA VAL A 659 29.44 23.64 8.39
C VAL A 659 28.40 23.30 7.35
N ARG A 660 28.05 22.01 7.29
CA ARG A 660 27.08 21.47 6.34
C ARG A 660 25.64 21.57 6.88
N PHE A 661 24.77 22.25 6.15
CA PHE A 661 23.35 22.39 6.49
C PHE A 661 22.46 22.37 5.24
N GLY A 662 21.15 22.14 5.43
CA GLY A 662 20.18 22.11 4.33
C GLY A 662 19.64 23.49 3.97
N SER A 663 19.38 23.74 2.68
CA SER A 663 18.80 25.01 2.21
C SER A 663 17.42 25.31 2.84
N SER A 664 16.67 24.27 3.20
CA SER A 664 15.36 24.39 3.88
C SER A 664 15.42 25.07 5.25
N GLU A 665 16.53 24.96 5.98
CA GLU A 665 16.70 25.62 7.27
C GLU A 665 16.66 27.15 7.12
N ILE A 666 17.24 27.66 6.03
CA ILE A 666 17.18 29.07 5.66
C ILE A 666 15.77 29.42 5.15
N TYR A 667 15.19 28.59 4.27
CA TYR A 667 13.85 28.84 3.73
C TYR A 667 12.81 29.02 4.83
N ASN A 668 12.79 28.14 5.83
CA ASN A 668 11.83 28.18 6.93
C ASN A 668 11.85 29.50 7.73
N ILE A 669 12.99 30.18 7.78
CA ILE A 669 13.14 31.47 8.48
C ILE A 669 12.76 32.63 7.58
N VAL A 670 13.19 32.58 6.31
CA VAL A 670 12.96 33.63 5.32
C VAL A 670 11.48 33.70 4.93
N GLU A 671 10.79 32.58 4.89
CA GLU A 671 9.38 32.51 4.49
C GLU A 671 8.39 33.14 5.48
N VAL A 672 8.84 33.51 6.69
CA VAL A 672 7.99 34.21 7.68
C VAL A 672 7.92 35.72 7.39
N PHE A 673 8.79 36.24 6.54
CA PHE A 673 8.82 37.65 6.18
C PHE A 673 7.79 37.95 5.09
N GLU A 674 6.79 38.78 5.40
CA GLU A 674 5.73 39.18 4.46
C GLU A 674 6.27 39.91 3.22
N GLU A 675 7.47 40.49 3.31
CA GLU A 675 8.15 41.12 2.19
C GLU A 675 8.64 40.11 1.13
N VAL A 676 8.77 38.82 1.47
CA VAL A 676 9.34 37.77 0.61
C VAL A 676 8.26 36.78 0.18
N THR A 677 8.05 36.64 -1.13
CA THR A 677 7.12 35.65 -1.71
C THR A 677 7.75 34.26 -1.82
N ASP A 678 9.02 34.21 -2.22
CA ASP A 678 9.76 32.96 -2.39
C ASP A 678 11.27 33.22 -2.26
N SER A 679 12.05 32.16 -2.07
CA SER A 679 13.50 32.26 -1.95
C SER A 679 14.22 31.03 -2.49
N LEU A 680 15.47 31.19 -2.92
CA LEU A 680 16.31 30.08 -3.36
C LEU A 680 17.73 30.26 -2.85
N CYS A 681 18.27 29.24 -2.22
CA CYS A 681 19.58 29.28 -1.61
C CYS A 681 20.51 28.31 -2.34
N VAL A 682 21.64 28.82 -2.82
CA VAL A 682 22.59 28.05 -3.62
C VAL A 682 24.02 28.35 -3.19
N PRO A 683 24.92 27.36 -3.31
CA PRO A 683 26.33 27.58 -3.08
C PRO A 683 26.99 28.17 -4.33
N GLN A 684 27.95 29.06 -4.10
CA GLN A 684 28.92 29.49 -5.10
C GLN A 684 30.33 29.13 -4.63
N TYR A 685 31.18 28.69 -5.56
CA TYR A 685 32.55 28.29 -5.30
C TYR A 685 33.52 29.27 -5.98
N ASN A 686 34.61 29.59 -5.30
CA ASN A 686 35.74 30.28 -5.92
C ASN A 686 36.74 29.26 -6.52
N ASN A 687 37.81 29.77 -7.15
CA ASN A 687 38.84 28.93 -7.78
C ASN A 687 39.61 28.05 -6.79
N ASP A 688 39.67 28.46 -5.52
CA ASP A 688 40.33 27.73 -4.43
C ASP A 688 39.40 26.67 -3.80
N GLY A 689 38.15 26.57 -4.29
CA GLY A 689 37.15 25.62 -3.81
C GLY A 689 36.42 26.06 -2.54
N GLU A 690 36.63 27.29 -2.07
CA GLU A 690 35.88 27.86 -0.96
C GLU A 690 34.43 28.11 -1.36
N GLU A 691 33.51 27.79 -0.45
CA GLU A 691 32.08 27.94 -0.67
C GLU A 691 31.53 29.17 0.05
N ARG A 692 30.77 30.01 -0.68
CA ARG A 692 29.85 30.99 -0.08
C ARG A 692 28.41 30.67 -0.41
N VAL A 693 27.52 30.99 0.52
CA VAL A 693 26.08 30.82 0.37
C VAL A 693 25.44 32.10 -0.19
N ILE A 694 24.60 31.93 -1.20
CA ILE A 694 23.80 33.00 -1.82
C ILE A 694 22.33 32.72 -1.59
N LEU A 695 21.59 33.74 -1.15
CA LEU A 695 20.14 33.67 -1.00
C LEU A 695 19.47 34.64 -1.97
N PHE A 696 18.75 34.09 -2.93
CA PHE A 696 17.89 34.85 -3.83
C PHE A 696 16.52 35.03 -3.21
N LEU A 697 15.97 36.24 -3.28
CA LEU A 697 14.67 36.61 -2.74
C LEU A 697 13.77 37.10 -3.88
N LYS A 698 12.60 36.46 -4.00
CA LYS A 698 11.50 36.97 -4.84
C LYS A 698 10.59 37.82 -3.97
N MET A 699 10.55 39.12 -4.24
CA MET A 699 9.81 40.07 -3.42
C MET A 699 8.30 39.96 -3.61
N ALA A 700 7.53 40.22 -2.55
CA ALA A 700 6.10 40.43 -2.63
C ALA A 700 5.75 41.70 -3.41
N SER A 701 4.60 41.70 -4.08
CA SER A 701 4.17 42.82 -4.91
C SER A 701 4.15 44.13 -4.11
N GLY A 702 4.85 45.16 -4.61
CA GLY A 702 4.94 46.47 -3.96
C GLY A 702 5.86 46.55 -2.74
N LYS A 703 6.59 45.48 -2.39
CA LYS A 703 7.57 45.47 -1.29
C LYS A 703 8.99 45.61 -1.86
N PRO A 704 9.78 46.60 -1.41
CA PRO A 704 11.12 46.82 -1.96
C PRO A 704 12.15 45.86 -1.33
N PHE A 705 13.10 45.39 -2.14
CA PHE A 705 14.34 44.82 -1.62
C PHE A 705 15.25 45.94 -1.10
N CYS A 706 15.49 45.99 0.23
CA CYS A 706 16.25 47.06 0.86
C CYS A 706 17.25 46.54 1.91
N PRO A 707 18.29 47.34 2.28
CA PRO A 707 19.28 46.95 3.28
C PRO A 707 18.69 46.62 4.66
N GLU A 708 17.59 47.27 5.02
CA GLU A 708 16.89 47.03 6.29
C GLU A 708 16.28 45.63 6.34
N LEU A 709 15.64 45.18 5.25
CA LEU A 709 15.11 43.83 5.12
C LEU A 709 16.25 42.79 5.17
N VAL A 710 17.35 43.03 4.43
CA VAL A 710 18.54 42.17 4.48
C VAL A 710 19.07 42.07 5.91
N GLY A 711 19.14 43.18 6.64
CA GLY A 711 19.55 43.21 8.05
C GLY A 711 18.64 42.38 8.95
N LYS A 712 17.31 42.52 8.80
CA LYS A 712 16.32 41.74 9.54
C LYS A 712 16.45 40.24 9.28
N ILE A 713 16.54 39.83 8.01
CA ILE A 713 16.67 38.41 7.62
C ILE A 713 17.98 37.83 8.17
N LYS A 714 19.11 38.54 8.02
CA LYS A 714 20.40 38.10 8.60
C LYS A 714 20.33 37.94 10.12
N GLY A 715 19.66 38.87 10.80
CA GLY A 715 19.44 38.81 12.25
C GLY A 715 18.59 37.60 12.67
N ALA A 716 17.50 37.33 11.95
CA ALA A 716 16.62 36.19 12.21
C ALA A 716 17.33 34.85 12.00
N ILE A 717 18.06 34.68 10.88
CA ILE A 717 18.84 33.48 10.60
C ILE A 717 19.89 33.24 11.68
N ARG A 718 20.64 34.29 12.06
CA ARG A 718 21.65 34.18 13.11
C ARG A 718 21.07 33.77 14.46
N LYS A 719 19.89 34.29 14.82
CA LYS A 719 19.22 34.02 16.10
C LYS A 719 18.61 32.62 16.16
N ALA A 720 17.99 32.17 15.06
CA ALA A 720 17.28 30.89 15.01
C ALA A 720 18.21 29.70 14.72
N LEU A 721 19.29 29.93 13.96
CA LEU A 721 20.28 28.91 13.61
C LEU A 721 21.64 29.27 14.21
N SER A 722 22.55 29.83 13.40
CA SER A 722 23.84 30.32 13.87
C SER A 722 24.42 31.36 12.90
N ALA A 723 25.50 32.03 13.32
CA ALA A 723 26.22 32.98 12.46
C ALA A 723 26.74 32.35 11.16
N ARG A 724 27.00 31.03 11.14
CA ARG A 724 27.50 30.31 9.96
C ARG A 724 26.42 30.00 8.92
N HIS A 725 25.14 30.06 9.31
CA HIS A 725 24.01 29.88 8.39
C HIS A 725 23.65 31.16 7.63
N VAL A 726 24.23 32.31 8.00
CA VAL A 726 23.92 33.60 7.39
C VAL A 726 24.50 33.66 5.98
N PRO A 727 23.68 33.82 4.92
CA PRO A 727 24.18 33.95 3.55
C PRO A 727 25.17 35.10 3.40
N ALA A 728 26.24 34.85 2.65
CA ALA A 728 27.24 35.87 2.33
C ALA A 728 26.63 36.98 1.48
N LEU A 729 25.79 36.59 0.51
CA LEU A 729 25.06 37.49 -0.37
C LEU A 729 23.56 37.21 -0.32
N MET A 730 22.78 38.29 -0.36
CA MET A 730 21.33 38.25 -0.58
C MET A 730 21.03 39.12 -1.79
N LEU A 731 20.31 38.58 -2.77
CA LEU A 731 20.01 39.26 -4.03
C LEU A 731 18.53 39.15 -4.34
N GLU A 732 17.97 40.18 -4.95
CA GLU A 732 16.60 40.14 -5.49
C GLU A 732 16.58 39.35 -6.81
N THR A 733 15.52 38.56 -7.02
CA THR A 733 15.23 37.92 -8.31
C THR A 733 13.75 38.05 -8.66
N ARG A 734 13.46 38.01 -9.97
CA ARG A 734 12.08 38.11 -10.47
C ARG A 734 11.30 36.81 -10.34
N ASP A 735 11.97 35.66 -10.37
CA ASP A 735 11.32 34.35 -10.29
C ASP A 735 12.24 33.26 -9.73
N ILE A 736 11.65 32.20 -9.18
CA ILE A 736 12.37 31.02 -8.68
C ILE A 736 12.04 29.81 -9.57
N PRO A 737 13.05 29.09 -10.11
CA PRO A 737 12.82 27.97 -11.00
C PRO A 737 12.36 26.72 -10.22
N TYR A 738 11.39 26.00 -10.78
CA TYR A 738 10.84 24.76 -10.23
C TYR A 738 10.82 23.65 -11.28
N THR A 739 10.95 22.40 -10.85
CA THR A 739 10.59 21.23 -11.67
C THR A 739 9.09 21.21 -11.93
N ILE A 740 8.63 20.45 -12.94
CA ILE A 740 7.19 20.14 -13.11
C ILE A 740 6.59 19.53 -11.83
N SER A 741 7.40 18.84 -11.02
CA SER A 741 6.97 18.29 -9.73
C SER A 741 6.99 19.25 -8.53
N GLY A 742 7.17 20.55 -8.77
CA GLY A 742 7.10 21.57 -7.71
C GLY A 742 8.30 21.62 -6.78
N LYS A 743 9.42 20.97 -7.11
CA LYS A 743 10.70 21.07 -6.38
C LYS A 743 11.54 22.24 -6.89
N LYS A 744 12.18 22.99 -5.98
CA LYS A 744 13.21 23.99 -6.32
C LYS A 744 14.38 23.30 -7.03
N VAL A 745 15.06 24.01 -7.95
CA VAL A 745 16.17 23.45 -8.74
C VAL A 745 17.52 24.07 -8.38
N GLU A 746 17.92 23.96 -7.12
CA GLU A 746 19.19 24.51 -6.60
C GLU A 746 20.40 24.11 -7.45
N VAL A 747 20.48 22.84 -7.86
CA VAL A 747 21.59 22.30 -8.65
C VAL A 747 21.68 22.94 -10.03
N ALA A 748 20.55 23.21 -10.68
CA ALA A 748 20.53 23.85 -11.99
C ALA A 748 20.96 25.32 -11.88
N VAL A 749 20.48 26.04 -10.87
CA VAL A 749 20.91 27.43 -10.61
C VAL A 749 22.40 27.51 -10.25
N LYS A 750 22.90 26.58 -9.43
CA LYS A 750 24.33 26.41 -9.16
C LYS A 750 25.15 26.24 -10.43
N GLN A 751 24.68 25.44 -11.40
CA GLN A 751 25.35 25.27 -12.69
C GLN A 751 25.35 26.57 -13.52
N VAL A 752 24.22 27.28 -13.57
CA VAL A 752 24.10 28.56 -14.31
C VAL A 752 25.04 29.62 -13.73
N ILE A 753 25.09 29.75 -12.40
CA ILE A 753 25.99 30.69 -11.72
C ILE A 753 27.46 30.34 -11.98
N ALA A 754 27.78 29.05 -12.11
CA ALA A 754 29.10 28.56 -12.49
C ALA A 754 29.41 28.67 -14.00
N GLY A 755 28.55 29.33 -14.78
CA GLY A 755 28.73 29.51 -16.23
C GLY A 755 28.54 28.24 -17.06
N ARG A 756 27.92 27.19 -16.51
CA ARG A 756 27.68 25.92 -17.20
C ARG A 756 26.30 25.91 -17.85
N GLU A 757 26.17 25.23 -18.99
CA GLU A 757 24.88 25.01 -19.63
C GLU A 757 24.06 23.92 -18.92
N VAL A 758 22.75 24.14 -18.81
CA VAL A 758 21.79 23.17 -18.28
C VAL A 758 21.05 22.55 -19.45
N ALA A 759 21.42 21.32 -19.82
CA ALA A 759 20.89 20.65 -21.02
C ALA A 759 19.41 20.25 -20.91
N GLN A 760 18.91 19.90 -19.72
CA GLN A 760 17.56 19.34 -19.52
C GLN A 760 16.53 20.37 -19.04
N ARG A 761 16.35 21.45 -19.81
CA ARG A 761 15.35 22.49 -19.51
C ARG A 761 13.90 22.01 -19.55
N GLY A 762 13.61 20.94 -20.30
CA GLY A 762 12.24 20.42 -20.48
C GLY A 762 11.58 19.79 -19.25
N ALA A 763 12.31 19.62 -18.14
CA ALA A 763 11.78 19.11 -16.87
C ALA A 763 11.32 20.22 -15.91
N PHE A 764 11.44 21.50 -16.29
CA PHE A 764 11.11 22.66 -15.47
C PHE A 764 9.75 23.25 -15.83
N SER A 765 9.02 23.75 -14.84
CA SER A 765 7.71 24.38 -15.04
C SER A 765 7.81 25.72 -15.78
N ASN A 766 8.87 26.48 -15.53
CA ASN A 766 9.23 27.70 -16.25
C ASN A 766 10.74 27.66 -16.60
N PRO A 767 11.13 27.14 -17.77
CA PRO A 767 12.55 27.02 -18.14
C PRO A 767 13.31 28.36 -18.19
N ASP A 768 12.64 29.45 -18.56
CA ASP A 768 13.25 30.77 -18.77
C ASP A 768 13.66 31.45 -17.45
N SER A 769 13.05 31.03 -16.34
CA SER A 769 13.42 31.53 -15.00
C SER A 769 14.88 31.23 -14.62
N LEU A 770 15.53 30.22 -15.24
CA LEU A 770 16.95 29.95 -15.03
C LEU A 770 17.87 31.05 -15.58
N ASP A 771 17.45 31.76 -16.63
CA ASP A 771 18.29 32.78 -17.26
C ASP A 771 18.44 34.03 -16.38
N LEU A 772 17.56 34.21 -15.38
CA LEU A 772 17.63 35.26 -14.36
C LEU A 772 18.89 35.19 -13.48
N PHE A 773 19.54 34.02 -13.41
CA PHE A 773 20.69 33.77 -12.55
C PHE A 773 22.03 33.85 -13.31
N ARG A 774 21.99 34.14 -14.62
CA ARG A 774 23.16 34.17 -15.49
C ARG A 774 23.83 35.56 -15.42
N ASN A 775 25.16 35.57 -15.39
CA ASN A 775 25.98 36.78 -15.52
C ASN A 775 25.65 37.90 -14.49
N LEU A 776 25.21 37.53 -13.29
CA LEU A 776 24.95 38.49 -12.22
C LEU A 776 26.26 39.18 -11.79
N PRO A 777 26.34 40.53 -11.83
CA PRO A 777 27.57 41.27 -11.50
C PRO A 777 28.11 40.98 -10.09
N GLU A 778 27.22 40.84 -9.12
CA GLU A 778 27.54 40.57 -7.71
C GLU A 778 28.18 39.19 -7.50
N LEU A 779 28.04 38.32 -8.49
CA LEU A 779 28.58 36.96 -8.47
C LEU A 779 29.93 36.85 -9.18
N GLN A 780 30.40 37.91 -9.82
CA GLN A 780 31.69 37.89 -10.51
C GLN A 780 32.85 37.99 -9.51
N ASN A 781 33.97 37.34 -9.83
CA ASN A 781 35.23 37.40 -9.09
C ASN A 781 35.16 36.94 -7.62
N PHE A 782 34.30 35.95 -7.33
CA PHE A 782 34.32 35.27 -6.03
C PHE A 782 35.51 34.32 -5.93
#